data_AF-A0A0K1JPF0-F1
#
_entry.id   AF-A0A0K1JPF0-F1
#
_cell.length_a   1.000
_cell.length_b   1.000
_cell.length_c   1.000
_cell.angle_alpha   90.00
_cell.angle_beta   90.00
_cell.angle_gamma   90.00
#
_symmetry.space_group_name_H-M   'P 1'
#
loop_
_entity.id
_entity.type
_entity.pdbx_description
1 polymer ?
#
loop_
_entity_poly.entity_id
_entity_poly.type
_entity_poly.pdbx_seq_one_letter_code
_entity_poly.pdbx_strand_id
1 'polypeptide(L)'
;MGGQAAADGATTLPNLTAATQVDAHTVTFTAGAAKLRITAITGKTLHVEMAPDGTFTNPDDAPSDPSKPSATMLQKPATPSGALKLKDEGSAYRLSTPDASLTITKADPKLTLTRADGTVLFREASPLTWSDQGTTQTLAGKPGEQFYGAGEQNGSYTLTGKKVNVANSFNWNEGGYNNSQPYYVSTAGYGVFRHTFAPGAYTFGSATDSAAPVTTTENEQRYDAYYFVGDLKSVIGQYTDLVGKPFMPPIYGLELGDSDCYLHNANRGERHTLDSLKVAQGYVDNGMPNGWMLVNDGYGCGYEKLPETGAGLQKTNMQMGLWTESDLTKQEDEVKAGVRVRKLDVAWVGPGYRFSLDGCETAYSGIEKYSDARGFVYQPNSWAGAQRCSVLWSGDQSGSWDYIRWQIPTYASSTMSGIAYNTGDVDGIFGGSPKTYARDLQWKSMLPTTMTMDGWAPSDKQPYRYGDDINAINKKYLLLKERLLPYSYSYSAQAHQNGVGQVRPLYLQYPNDPAAQTNSAKYEFMSGDDFLVAPVYSDTSVRNGIYLPKGTWVDYWSGKTYTGPTTINGYNAPLDKLPMFVRGGAVVPMWSEGTTSWKTRDKGRLSVDVFPQGTSSFDLYEDDGVTRKHAAGQSSTQKLSVRAPQAGVGTVQVTVGAIKGTYDGQAASRGYDLTVHSPKKPAVVKVGAQDLKQVADAAALAKAPSGWYYDAAKGIAHVKTTAVARSSSATVSLVGASAVVGSHDDSAAAVSIKTPAMSAPGSTATVPVTVRNDATVPLNDMTVKVASDTDGITASPATITIPGGLQPGASKTVNTKVSVSDTAKPGSATLTATFAYSARSRSYSSSFSGETVVPYATLAKAYDNVGVTDAKTYAQGDLDGGKDSLYGEGLAAAGIKPGATVTSNGLSYTWPGSAYGTADNAKAATQTIAVKGRGKALGLLGTATAGGGAGGQVTVTYSDGTTSTGTTGFPNWLQNTTNTYNATTVTSVKGRYTPTGYGNGEYDYRVYSNTVALDPAKDVVAVTLPGNASLHVFALSVGTPAG
;
A
#
# COMPACT_ATOMS: atom_id res chain seq x y z
N MET A 1 -9.79 -14.99 21.82
CA MET A 1 -9.68 -16.33 21.19
C MET A 1 -11.08 -16.91 21.09
N GLY A 2 -11.38 -17.58 19.97
CA GLY A 2 -12.60 -18.37 19.79
C GLY A 2 -12.42 -19.14 18.49
N GLY A 3 -11.98 -20.40 18.58
CA GLY A 3 -11.97 -21.30 17.44
C GLY A 3 -13.42 -21.51 17.01
N GLN A 4 -13.72 -21.19 15.75
CA GLN A 4 -15.04 -21.42 15.20
C GLN A 4 -15.12 -22.92 14.88
N ALA A 5 -15.55 -23.70 15.87
CA ALA A 5 -16.18 -24.98 15.63
C ALA A 5 -17.32 -24.76 14.61
N ALA A 6 -17.54 -25.73 13.73
CA ALA A 6 -18.76 -25.79 12.93
C ALA A 6 -19.95 -25.51 13.85
N ALA A 7 -20.73 -24.48 13.55
CA ALA A 7 -21.89 -24.14 14.35
C ALA A 7 -22.80 -25.37 14.41
N ASP A 8 -23.09 -25.87 15.62
CA ASP A 8 -24.21 -26.78 15.86
C ASP A 8 -25.45 -26.16 15.19
N GLY A 9 -25.90 -26.74 14.05
CA GLY A 9 -27.06 -26.27 13.30
C GLY A 9 -26.85 -25.87 11.82
N ALA A 10 -25.64 -25.94 11.26
CA ALA A 10 -25.44 -25.70 9.81
C ALA A 10 -25.94 -26.88 8.95
N THR A 11 -26.72 -26.59 7.91
CA THR A 11 -27.16 -27.58 6.92
C THR A 11 -26.10 -27.72 5.83
N THR A 12 -25.81 -28.97 5.45
CA THR A 12 -24.85 -29.29 4.37
C THR A 12 -25.62 -29.64 3.10
N LEU A 13 -25.07 -29.29 1.92
CA LEU A 13 -25.64 -29.65 0.62
C LEU A 13 -25.90 -31.17 0.54
N PRO A 14 -27.15 -31.62 0.37
CA PRO A 14 -27.46 -33.05 0.29
C PRO A 14 -26.88 -33.72 -0.95
N ASN A 15 -26.87 -35.05 -0.97
CA ASN A 15 -26.41 -35.83 -2.12
C ASN A 15 -27.14 -35.43 -3.42
N LEU A 16 -26.39 -35.39 -4.53
CA LEU A 16 -26.94 -35.10 -5.84
C LEU A 16 -27.71 -36.32 -6.36
N THR A 17 -28.99 -36.12 -6.66
CA THR A 17 -29.90 -37.18 -7.12
C THR A 17 -30.17 -37.14 -8.63
N ALA A 18 -30.01 -35.96 -9.25
CA ALA A 18 -30.18 -35.77 -10.68
C ALA A 18 -29.29 -34.64 -11.19
N ALA A 19 -28.96 -34.69 -12.48
CA ALA A 19 -28.27 -33.64 -13.23
C ALA A 19 -29.02 -33.40 -14.55
N THR A 20 -29.32 -32.15 -14.87
CA THR A 20 -30.06 -31.75 -16.07
C THR A 20 -29.25 -30.69 -16.82
N GLN A 21 -28.80 -31.02 -18.03
CA GLN A 21 -28.26 -30.03 -18.96
C GLN A 21 -29.43 -29.20 -19.49
N VAL A 22 -29.53 -27.95 -19.06
CA VAL A 22 -30.66 -27.06 -19.39
C VAL A 22 -30.52 -26.52 -20.81
N ASP A 23 -29.29 -26.16 -21.19
CA ASP A 23 -28.92 -25.65 -22.52
C ASP A 23 -27.41 -25.94 -22.77
N ALA A 24 -26.80 -25.36 -23.80
CA ALA A 24 -25.39 -25.58 -24.13
C ALA A 24 -24.38 -25.02 -23.11
N HIS A 25 -24.83 -24.19 -22.15
CA HIS A 25 -24.00 -23.43 -21.22
C HIS A 25 -24.28 -23.79 -19.75
N THR A 26 -25.46 -24.34 -19.46
CA THR A 26 -26.01 -24.44 -18.10
C THR A 26 -26.38 -25.87 -17.72
N VAL A 27 -26.00 -26.27 -16.51
CA VAL A 27 -26.39 -27.54 -15.88
C VAL A 27 -26.95 -27.30 -14.49
N THR A 28 -28.09 -27.92 -14.17
CA THR A 28 -28.70 -27.86 -12.84
C THR A 28 -28.73 -29.25 -12.21
N PHE A 29 -28.37 -29.32 -10.93
CA PHE A 29 -28.38 -30.52 -10.10
C PHE A 29 -29.44 -30.41 -9.00
N THR A 30 -30.09 -31.54 -8.68
CA THR A 30 -31.09 -31.65 -7.61
C THR A 30 -30.49 -32.31 -6.38
N ALA A 31 -30.65 -31.70 -5.19
CA ALA A 31 -30.07 -32.14 -3.92
C ALA A 31 -31.10 -32.00 -2.78
N GLY A 32 -32.07 -32.92 -2.69
CA GLY A 32 -33.20 -32.77 -1.77
C GLY A 32 -34.09 -31.58 -2.19
N ALA A 33 -34.37 -30.66 -1.26
CA ALA A 33 -35.04 -29.39 -1.58
C ALA A 33 -34.11 -28.39 -2.29
N ALA A 34 -32.80 -28.48 -2.06
CA ALA A 34 -31.83 -27.57 -2.63
C ALA A 34 -31.53 -27.88 -4.10
N LYS A 35 -31.06 -26.86 -4.83
CA LYS A 35 -30.52 -26.99 -6.19
C LYS A 35 -29.15 -26.34 -6.30
N LEU A 36 -28.31 -26.92 -7.14
CA LEU A 36 -27.01 -26.38 -7.54
C LEU A 36 -27.02 -26.14 -9.05
N ARG A 37 -26.69 -24.93 -9.51
CA ARG A 37 -26.63 -24.57 -10.93
C ARG A 37 -25.22 -24.13 -11.29
N ILE A 38 -24.72 -24.63 -12.41
CA ILE A 38 -23.42 -24.30 -12.98
C ILE A 38 -23.62 -23.76 -14.38
N THR A 39 -23.12 -22.55 -14.64
CA THR A 39 -23.22 -21.88 -15.93
C THR A 39 -21.82 -21.50 -16.42
N ALA A 40 -21.48 -21.83 -17.67
CA ALA A 40 -20.25 -21.37 -18.31
C ALA A 40 -20.46 -20.01 -18.98
N ILE A 41 -20.07 -18.94 -18.29
CA ILE A 41 -20.15 -17.57 -18.83
C ILE A 41 -19.21 -17.44 -20.04
N THR A 42 -17.99 -17.95 -19.90
CA THR A 42 -16.99 -18.08 -20.98
C THR A 42 -16.30 -19.45 -20.86
N GLY A 43 -15.30 -19.72 -21.71
CA GLY A 43 -14.43 -20.89 -21.52
C GLY A 43 -13.67 -20.88 -20.18
N LYS A 44 -13.39 -19.69 -19.62
CA LYS A 44 -12.56 -19.46 -18.44
C LYS A 44 -13.32 -18.98 -17.20
N THR A 45 -14.60 -18.64 -17.35
CA THR A 45 -15.45 -18.13 -16.27
C THR A 45 -16.62 -19.07 -16.03
N LEU A 46 -16.70 -19.65 -14.84
CA LEU A 46 -17.82 -20.47 -14.38
C LEU A 46 -18.62 -19.71 -13.31
N HIS A 47 -19.93 -19.76 -13.40
CA HIS A 47 -20.86 -19.23 -12.40
C HIS A 47 -21.51 -20.40 -11.68
N VAL A 48 -21.46 -20.39 -10.35
CA VAL A 48 -21.89 -21.48 -9.47
C VAL A 48 -22.88 -20.93 -8.45
N GLU A 49 -24.08 -21.48 -8.47
CA GLU A 49 -25.18 -21.02 -7.63
C GLU A 49 -25.76 -22.19 -6.83
N MET A 50 -25.97 -22.01 -5.53
CA MET A 50 -26.72 -22.95 -4.69
C MET A 50 -27.87 -22.21 -4.01
N ALA A 51 -29.07 -22.75 -4.21
CA ALA A 51 -30.30 -22.28 -3.59
C ALA A 51 -30.81 -23.35 -2.61
N PRO A 52 -30.82 -23.08 -1.29
CA PRO A 52 -31.27 -24.05 -0.28
C PRO A 52 -32.70 -24.57 -0.45
N ASP A 53 -33.60 -23.74 -0.98
CA ASP A 53 -35.01 -24.04 -1.22
C ASP A 53 -35.30 -24.42 -2.70
N GLY A 54 -34.26 -24.44 -3.53
CA GLY A 54 -34.35 -24.73 -4.96
C GLY A 54 -34.84 -23.56 -5.83
N THR A 55 -34.96 -22.35 -5.27
CA THR A 55 -35.33 -21.11 -5.98
C THR A 55 -34.12 -20.18 -6.11
N PHE A 56 -33.65 -19.98 -7.34
CA PHE A 56 -32.55 -19.04 -7.61
C PHE A 56 -33.08 -17.61 -7.62
N THR A 57 -32.43 -16.72 -6.87
CA THR A 57 -32.70 -15.27 -6.82
C THR A 57 -31.46 -14.52 -7.29
N ASN A 58 -31.63 -13.33 -7.88
CA ASN A 58 -30.52 -12.53 -8.38
C ASN A 58 -30.19 -11.39 -7.39
N PRO A 59 -28.94 -11.26 -6.90
CA PRO A 59 -28.55 -10.17 -6.00
C PRO A 59 -28.69 -8.77 -6.62
N ASP A 60 -28.73 -8.64 -7.94
CA ASP A 60 -28.89 -7.37 -8.65
C ASP A 60 -30.37 -6.96 -8.81
N ASP A 61 -31.33 -7.84 -8.47
CA ASP A 61 -32.74 -7.47 -8.48
C ASP A 61 -33.00 -6.32 -7.50
N ALA A 62 -34.00 -5.49 -7.83
CA ALA A 62 -34.40 -4.38 -6.98
C ALA A 62 -34.79 -4.90 -5.58
N PRO A 63 -34.25 -4.30 -4.50
CA PRO A 63 -34.56 -4.73 -3.16
C PRO A 63 -36.05 -4.52 -2.85
N SER A 64 -36.65 -5.45 -2.09
CA SER A 64 -38.03 -5.32 -1.63
C SER A 64 -38.23 -4.19 -0.61
N ASP A 65 -37.15 -3.81 0.08
CA ASP A 65 -37.10 -2.67 1.00
C ASP A 65 -36.87 -1.38 0.20
N PRO A 66 -37.86 -0.47 0.13
CA PRO A 66 -37.76 0.75 -0.67
C PRO A 66 -36.76 1.78 -0.13
N SER A 67 -36.24 1.59 1.09
CA SER A 67 -35.17 2.46 1.63
C SER A 67 -33.79 2.16 1.03
N LYS A 68 -33.63 1.01 0.36
CA LYS A 68 -32.39 0.61 -0.30
C LYS A 68 -32.42 1.00 -1.77
N PRO A 69 -31.36 1.63 -2.31
CA PRO A 69 -31.33 1.99 -3.71
C PRO A 69 -31.21 0.75 -4.61
N SER A 70 -31.70 0.90 -5.84
CA SER A 70 -31.54 -0.11 -6.89
C SER A 70 -30.18 0.05 -7.55
N ALA A 71 -29.20 -0.74 -7.12
CA ALA A 71 -27.88 -0.82 -7.73
C ALA A 71 -27.55 -2.25 -8.16
N THR A 72 -26.80 -2.39 -9.25
CA THR A 72 -26.35 -3.68 -9.79
C THR A 72 -24.84 -3.82 -9.68
N MET A 73 -24.33 -4.96 -9.21
CA MET A 73 -22.89 -5.24 -9.25
C MET A 73 -22.42 -5.53 -10.67
N LEU A 74 -23.20 -6.31 -11.44
CA LEU A 74 -22.87 -6.67 -12.80
C LEU A 74 -23.22 -5.49 -13.71
N GLN A 75 -22.29 -5.03 -14.56
CA GLN A 75 -22.56 -3.90 -15.45
C GLN A 75 -23.58 -4.25 -16.53
N LYS A 76 -23.62 -5.54 -16.92
CA LYS A 76 -24.63 -6.15 -17.79
C LYS A 76 -24.87 -7.59 -17.34
N PRO A 77 -26.08 -8.15 -17.52
CA PRO A 77 -26.29 -9.58 -17.30
C PRO A 77 -25.26 -10.38 -18.11
N ALA A 78 -24.48 -11.21 -17.43
CA ALA A 78 -23.44 -12.01 -18.06
C ALA A 78 -24.09 -12.97 -19.05
N THR A 79 -24.02 -12.66 -20.35
CA THR A 79 -24.61 -13.53 -21.37
C THR A 79 -23.72 -14.75 -21.53
N PRO A 80 -24.20 -15.98 -21.21
CA PRO A 80 -23.37 -17.16 -21.31
C PRO A 80 -22.96 -17.42 -22.76
N SER A 81 -21.68 -17.69 -22.97
CA SER A 81 -21.09 -17.98 -24.28
C SER A 81 -20.20 -19.22 -24.26
N GLY A 82 -19.82 -19.71 -23.07
CA GLY A 82 -18.96 -20.87 -22.92
C GLY A 82 -19.75 -22.17 -23.09
N ALA A 83 -19.31 -23.09 -23.94
CA ALA A 83 -19.92 -24.42 -24.01
C ALA A 83 -19.58 -25.22 -22.75
N LEU A 84 -20.59 -25.80 -22.11
CA LEU A 84 -20.44 -26.61 -20.90
C LEU A 84 -20.90 -28.04 -21.17
N LYS A 85 -19.97 -28.99 -21.16
CA LYS A 85 -20.26 -30.41 -21.38
C LYS A 85 -20.40 -31.13 -20.05
N LEU A 86 -21.57 -31.71 -19.80
CA LEU A 86 -21.80 -32.63 -18.69
C LEU A 86 -21.39 -34.06 -19.05
N LYS A 87 -20.70 -34.73 -18.13
CA LYS A 87 -20.38 -36.15 -18.18
C LYS A 87 -20.64 -36.80 -16.81
N ASP A 88 -21.36 -37.91 -16.80
CA ASP A 88 -21.50 -38.77 -15.62
C ASP A 88 -20.31 -39.74 -15.53
N GLU A 89 -19.57 -39.72 -14.42
CA GLU A 89 -18.41 -40.59 -14.17
C GLU A 89 -18.69 -41.63 -13.06
N GLY A 90 -19.95 -41.98 -12.83
CA GLY A 90 -20.38 -42.94 -11.83
C GLY A 90 -20.56 -42.29 -10.46
N SER A 91 -19.47 -42.08 -9.71
CA SER A 91 -19.51 -41.49 -8.36
C SER A 91 -19.47 -39.95 -8.35
N ALA A 92 -19.23 -39.32 -9.51
CA ALA A 92 -19.15 -37.88 -9.69
C ALA A 92 -19.72 -37.44 -11.04
N TYR A 93 -20.05 -36.17 -11.16
CA TYR A 93 -20.27 -35.49 -12.44
C TYR A 93 -19.05 -34.65 -12.79
N ARG A 94 -18.70 -34.62 -14.07
CA ARG A 94 -17.67 -33.74 -14.62
C ARG A 94 -18.32 -32.76 -15.58
N LEU A 95 -18.10 -31.48 -15.35
CA LEU A 95 -18.45 -30.39 -16.24
C LEU A 95 -17.16 -29.88 -16.88
N SER A 96 -17.14 -29.68 -18.20
CA SER A 96 -15.94 -29.25 -18.91
C SER A 96 -16.23 -28.12 -19.91
N THR A 97 -15.37 -27.12 -19.88
CA THR A 97 -15.19 -26.09 -20.91
C THR A 97 -13.88 -26.38 -21.66
N PRO A 98 -13.52 -25.58 -22.70
CA PRO A 98 -12.21 -25.69 -23.34
C PRO A 98 -11.02 -25.40 -22.41
N ASP A 99 -11.19 -24.56 -21.38
CA ASP A 99 -10.08 -24.11 -20.52
C ASP A 99 -10.08 -24.73 -19.10
N ALA A 100 -11.21 -25.27 -18.64
CA ALA A 100 -11.37 -25.74 -17.27
C ALA A 100 -12.34 -26.93 -17.16
N SER A 101 -12.22 -27.67 -16.05
CA SER A 101 -13.20 -28.69 -15.68
C SER A 101 -13.53 -28.61 -14.19
N LEU A 102 -14.82 -28.60 -13.89
CA LEU A 102 -15.38 -28.66 -12.54
C LEU A 102 -15.93 -30.08 -12.31
N THR A 103 -15.36 -30.79 -11.34
CA THR A 103 -15.84 -32.12 -10.92
C THR A 103 -16.62 -31.99 -9.62
N ILE A 104 -17.77 -32.66 -9.51
CA ILE A 104 -18.67 -32.62 -8.36
C ILE A 104 -19.01 -34.06 -7.94
N THR A 105 -18.70 -34.45 -6.71
CA THR A 105 -19.07 -35.78 -6.19
C THR A 105 -20.59 -35.90 -6.01
N LYS A 106 -21.16 -37.10 -6.24
CA LYS A 106 -22.61 -37.31 -6.08
C LYS A 106 -23.01 -37.45 -4.61
N ALA A 107 -22.24 -38.24 -3.85
CA ALA A 107 -22.33 -38.28 -2.39
C ALA A 107 -21.34 -37.27 -1.81
N ASP A 108 -21.74 -36.56 -0.74
CA ASP A 108 -20.93 -35.50 -0.11
C ASP A 108 -20.42 -34.48 -1.15
N PRO A 109 -21.31 -33.68 -1.78
CA PRO A 109 -21.02 -32.97 -3.03
C PRO A 109 -19.95 -31.89 -2.88
N LYS A 110 -18.71 -32.24 -3.23
CA LYS A 110 -17.53 -31.37 -3.18
C LYS A 110 -17.09 -31.00 -4.58
N LEU A 111 -16.82 -29.72 -4.77
CA LEU A 111 -16.34 -29.15 -6.00
C LEU A 111 -14.81 -29.24 -6.09
N THR A 112 -14.31 -29.70 -7.23
CA THR A 112 -12.88 -29.64 -7.61
C THR A 112 -12.76 -28.95 -8.94
N LEU A 113 -12.07 -27.81 -8.97
CA LEU A 113 -11.79 -27.07 -10.20
C LEU A 113 -10.38 -27.37 -10.70
N THR A 114 -10.28 -27.70 -11.98
CA THR A 114 -9.02 -28.02 -12.67
C THR A 114 -8.91 -27.22 -13.96
N ARG A 115 -7.69 -26.91 -14.41
CA ARG A 115 -7.44 -26.47 -15.78
C ARG A 115 -7.61 -27.62 -16.76
N ALA A 116 -7.74 -27.30 -18.05
CA ALA A 116 -7.79 -28.29 -19.12
C ALA A 116 -6.55 -29.22 -19.16
N ASP A 117 -5.39 -28.76 -18.68
CA ASP A 117 -4.16 -29.56 -18.56
C ASP A 117 -4.13 -30.50 -17.35
N GLY A 118 -5.19 -30.53 -16.53
CA GLY A 118 -5.30 -31.34 -15.33
C GLY A 118 -4.74 -30.68 -14.05
N THR A 119 -4.18 -29.48 -14.14
CA THR A 119 -3.70 -28.74 -12.97
C THR A 119 -4.87 -28.43 -12.02
N VAL A 120 -4.76 -28.89 -10.77
CA VAL A 120 -5.77 -28.62 -9.74
C VAL A 120 -5.64 -27.19 -9.22
N LEU A 121 -6.69 -26.41 -9.41
CA LEU A 121 -6.78 -25.03 -8.92
C LEU A 121 -7.16 -25.06 -7.44
N PHE A 122 -8.33 -25.62 -7.11
CA PHE A 122 -8.78 -25.86 -5.74
C PHE A 122 -9.57 -27.16 -5.59
N ARG A 123 -9.73 -27.59 -4.34
CA ARG A 123 -10.66 -28.65 -3.91
C ARG A 123 -11.43 -28.16 -2.70
N GLU A 124 -12.72 -28.46 -2.64
CA GLU A 124 -13.47 -28.32 -1.39
C GLU A 124 -13.07 -29.39 -0.37
N ALA A 125 -12.92 -28.98 0.90
CA ALA A 125 -12.69 -29.89 2.03
C ALA A 125 -14.00 -30.48 2.55
N SER A 126 -15.08 -29.70 2.47
CA SER A 126 -16.46 -30.09 2.81
C SER A 126 -17.41 -29.49 1.75
N PRO A 127 -18.60 -30.07 1.55
CA PRO A 127 -19.61 -29.45 0.71
C PRO A 127 -19.98 -28.06 1.22
N LEU A 128 -20.66 -27.30 0.37
CA LEU A 128 -21.28 -26.04 0.74
C LEU A 128 -22.22 -26.22 1.93
N THR A 129 -22.14 -25.31 2.89
CA THR A 129 -22.99 -25.28 4.07
C THR A 129 -23.71 -23.95 4.20
N TRP A 130 -24.90 -23.96 4.79
CA TRP A 130 -25.65 -22.75 5.12
C TRP A 130 -26.36 -22.88 6.47
N SER A 131 -26.64 -21.74 7.09
CA SER A 131 -27.49 -21.62 8.27
C SER A 131 -28.21 -20.26 8.24
N ASP A 132 -28.96 -19.95 9.28
CA ASP A 132 -29.55 -18.61 9.45
C ASP A 132 -28.49 -17.49 9.55
N GLN A 133 -27.22 -17.84 9.79
CA GLN A 133 -26.11 -16.90 9.87
C GLN A 133 -25.42 -16.66 8.52
N GLY A 134 -25.69 -17.47 7.50
CA GLY A 134 -25.09 -17.31 6.18
C GLY A 134 -24.62 -18.61 5.53
N THR A 135 -23.90 -18.46 4.41
CA THR A 135 -23.43 -19.57 3.57
C THR A 135 -21.91 -19.59 3.51
N THR A 136 -21.32 -20.78 3.67
CA THR A 136 -19.86 -20.97 3.72
C THR A 136 -19.38 -21.91 2.62
N GLN A 137 -18.31 -21.51 1.93
CA GLN A 137 -17.44 -22.43 1.18
C GLN A 137 -16.23 -22.80 2.04
N THR A 138 -15.82 -24.06 2.03
CA THR A 138 -14.59 -24.52 2.69
C THR A 138 -13.69 -25.23 1.69
N LEU A 139 -12.58 -24.61 1.31
CA LEU A 139 -11.55 -25.20 0.47
C LEU A 139 -10.48 -25.89 1.32
N ALA A 140 -9.93 -26.98 0.80
CA ALA A 140 -8.77 -27.65 1.38
C ALA A 140 -7.54 -26.74 1.32
N GLY A 141 -6.74 -26.74 2.39
CA GLY A 141 -5.48 -26.00 2.43
C GLY A 141 -4.47 -26.53 1.41
N LYS A 142 -3.77 -25.62 0.72
CA LYS A 142 -2.72 -25.94 -0.25
C LYS A 142 -1.44 -25.18 0.12
N PRO A 143 -0.41 -25.86 0.65
CA PRO A 143 0.84 -25.22 1.01
C PRO A 143 1.46 -24.44 -0.15
N GLY A 144 2.02 -23.27 0.16
CA GLY A 144 2.58 -22.34 -0.83
C GLY A 144 1.55 -21.47 -1.57
N GLU A 145 0.26 -21.74 -1.46
CA GLU A 145 -0.79 -20.90 -2.07
C GLU A 145 -0.92 -19.56 -1.34
N GLN A 146 -0.76 -18.47 -2.08
CA GLN A 146 -1.03 -17.12 -1.62
C GLN A 146 -2.39 -16.59 -2.09
N PHE A 147 -3.06 -15.84 -1.22
CA PHE A 147 -4.34 -15.18 -1.44
C PHE A 147 -4.21 -13.64 -1.35
N TYR A 148 -4.86 -12.95 -2.29
CA TYR A 148 -4.87 -11.49 -2.39
C TYR A 148 -6.28 -10.98 -2.76
N GLY A 149 -6.50 -9.66 -2.70
CA GLY A 149 -7.78 -9.03 -3.06
C GLY A 149 -8.58 -8.59 -1.83
N ALA A 150 -9.88 -8.93 -1.80
CA ALA A 150 -10.86 -8.52 -0.79
C ALA A 150 -11.11 -7.00 -0.72
N GLY A 151 -10.92 -6.30 -1.84
CA GLY A 151 -10.96 -4.84 -1.95
C GLY A 151 -9.73 -4.16 -1.33
N GLU A 152 -9.95 -3.03 -0.69
CA GLU A 152 -8.96 -2.30 0.11
C GLU A 152 -8.97 -2.81 1.56
N GLN A 153 -7.91 -3.52 1.95
CA GLN A 153 -7.72 -4.02 3.31
C GLN A 153 -6.53 -3.27 3.93
N ASN A 154 -6.81 -2.29 4.78
CA ASN A 154 -5.85 -1.26 5.17
C ASN A 154 -4.61 -1.89 5.85
N GLY A 155 -3.43 -1.66 5.28
CA GLY A 155 -2.14 -2.19 5.75
C GLY A 155 -1.84 -3.63 5.34
N SER A 156 -2.72 -4.32 4.62
CA SER A 156 -2.51 -5.72 4.21
C SER A 156 -1.80 -5.84 2.86
N TYR A 157 -0.94 -6.86 2.76
CA TYR A 157 -0.20 -7.21 1.54
C TYR A 157 -0.62 -8.59 1.03
N THR A 158 -0.27 -9.65 1.76
CA THR A 158 -0.86 -10.99 1.60
C THR A 158 -2.00 -11.21 2.58
N LEU A 159 -3.04 -11.94 2.15
CA LEU A 159 -4.17 -12.34 2.99
C LEU A 159 -3.99 -13.75 3.58
N THR A 160 -3.04 -14.54 3.08
CA THR A 160 -2.78 -15.89 3.58
C THR A 160 -2.43 -15.88 5.07
N GLY A 161 -3.02 -16.81 5.82
CA GLY A 161 -2.89 -16.90 7.27
C GLY A 161 -3.78 -15.91 8.04
N LYS A 162 -4.64 -15.14 7.35
CA LYS A 162 -5.47 -14.10 7.98
C LYS A 162 -6.96 -14.40 7.83
N LYS A 163 -7.72 -13.84 8.78
CA LYS A 163 -9.15 -13.59 8.63
C LYS A 163 -9.34 -12.12 8.28
N VAL A 164 -10.10 -11.84 7.23
CA VAL A 164 -10.48 -10.48 6.80
C VAL A 164 -11.99 -10.36 6.74
N ASN A 165 -12.48 -9.15 7.00
CA ASN A 165 -13.89 -8.84 6.81
C ASN A 165 -14.10 -8.32 5.39
N VAL A 166 -15.14 -8.82 4.75
CA VAL A 166 -15.62 -8.36 3.45
C VAL A 166 -16.96 -7.70 3.72
N ALA A 167 -16.87 -6.49 4.25
CA ALA A 167 -17.99 -5.74 4.76
C ALA A 167 -17.65 -4.26 4.70
N ASN A 168 -18.53 -3.43 5.22
CA ASN A 168 -18.27 -2.01 5.36
C ASN A 168 -17.67 -1.67 6.73
N SER A 169 -16.76 -0.69 6.78
CA SER A 169 -16.11 -0.20 8.00
C SER A 169 -16.01 1.31 8.00
N PHE A 170 -16.06 1.92 9.18
CA PHE A 170 -15.69 3.33 9.41
C PHE A 170 -14.33 3.46 10.11
N ASN A 171 -13.57 2.37 10.24
CA ASN A 171 -12.18 2.46 10.64
C ASN A 171 -11.34 2.82 9.40
N TRP A 172 -10.91 4.07 9.31
CA TRP A 172 -10.08 4.59 8.21
C TRP A 172 -8.58 4.29 8.38
N ASN A 173 -8.17 3.71 9.50
CA ASN A 173 -6.77 3.43 9.83
C ASN A 173 -6.35 2.00 9.41
N GLU A 174 -5.10 1.62 9.70
CA GLU A 174 -4.62 0.23 9.53
C GLU A 174 -5.58 -0.78 10.17
N GLY A 175 -5.89 -1.86 9.46
CA GLY A 175 -6.90 -2.85 9.85
C GLY A 175 -8.35 -2.50 9.48
N GLY A 176 -8.60 -1.31 8.93
CA GLY A 176 -9.85 -0.92 8.26
C GLY A 176 -10.13 -1.65 6.94
N TYR A 177 -11.37 -1.55 6.47
CA TYR A 177 -11.87 -2.25 5.26
C TYR A 177 -13.06 -1.53 4.60
N ASN A 178 -13.07 -0.19 4.61
CA ASN A 178 -14.15 0.66 4.09
C ASN A 178 -14.41 0.49 2.58
N ASN A 179 -13.39 0.12 1.80
CA ASN A 179 -13.47 -0.13 0.36
C ASN A 179 -13.29 -1.62 0.02
N SER A 180 -13.83 -2.51 0.88
CA SER A 180 -13.74 -3.96 0.64
C SER A 180 -14.61 -4.40 -0.56
N GLN A 181 -14.24 -5.52 -1.18
CA GLN A 181 -14.99 -6.13 -2.27
C GLN A 181 -15.03 -7.65 -2.07
N PRO A 182 -16.17 -8.32 -2.34
CA PRO A 182 -16.32 -9.77 -2.21
C PRO A 182 -15.64 -10.54 -3.35
N TYR A 183 -14.37 -10.23 -3.59
CA TYR A 183 -13.55 -10.81 -4.66
C TYR A 183 -12.14 -11.05 -4.17
N TYR A 184 -11.62 -12.26 -4.36
CA TYR A 184 -10.23 -12.60 -4.07
C TYR A 184 -9.58 -13.37 -5.21
N VAL A 185 -8.25 -13.38 -5.23
CA VAL A 185 -7.43 -14.11 -6.19
C VAL A 185 -6.44 -15.02 -5.49
N SER A 186 -6.13 -16.12 -6.15
CA SER A 186 -5.14 -17.11 -5.71
C SER A 186 -4.00 -17.24 -6.71
N THR A 187 -2.78 -17.41 -6.19
CA THR A 187 -1.59 -17.80 -6.96
C THR A 187 -1.66 -19.19 -7.59
N ALA A 188 -2.61 -20.05 -7.19
CA ALA A 188 -2.93 -21.26 -7.96
C ALA A 188 -3.49 -20.93 -9.36
N GLY A 189 -3.87 -19.67 -9.59
CA GLY A 189 -4.32 -19.09 -10.86
C GLY A 189 -5.82 -19.29 -11.07
N TYR A 190 -6.57 -18.85 -10.06
CA TYR A 190 -8.00 -18.62 -10.13
C TYR A 190 -8.37 -17.39 -9.29
N GLY A 191 -9.55 -16.82 -9.53
CA GLY A 191 -10.19 -15.84 -8.66
C GLY A 191 -11.63 -16.19 -8.41
N VAL A 192 -12.19 -15.67 -7.32
CA VAL A 192 -13.58 -15.93 -6.91
C VAL A 192 -14.23 -14.62 -6.55
N PHE A 193 -15.32 -14.29 -7.23
CA PHE A 193 -16.21 -13.18 -6.89
C PHE A 193 -17.50 -13.73 -6.31
N ARG A 194 -17.82 -13.37 -5.07
CA ARG A 194 -19.12 -13.61 -4.46
C ARG A 194 -20.09 -12.54 -4.92
N HIS A 195 -21.07 -12.93 -5.73
CA HIS A 195 -22.09 -12.03 -6.24
C HIS A 195 -23.12 -11.80 -5.14
N THR A 196 -22.83 -10.85 -4.26
CA THR A 196 -23.70 -10.53 -3.12
C THR A 196 -23.52 -9.10 -2.64
N PHE A 197 -24.57 -8.55 -2.03
CA PHE A 197 -24.50 -7.32 -1.23
C PHE A 197 -24.47 -7.61 0.28
N ALA A 198 -24.54 -8.88 0.69
CA ALA A 198 -24.41 -9.25 2.09
C ALA A 198 -22.96 -9.06 2.55
N PRO A 199 -22.73 -8.66 3.81
CA PRO A 199 -21.40 -8.68 4.39
C PRO A 199 -20.93 -10.11 4.68
N GLY A 200 -19.62 -10.29 4.73
CA GLY A 200 -19.00 -11.58 4.97
C GLY A 200 -17.65 -11.49 5.67
N ALA A 201 -17.03 -12.65 5.84
CA ALA A 201 -15.70 -12.80 6.39
C ALA A 201 -14.97 -14.00 5.77
N TYR A 202 -13.72 -13.78 5.36
CA TYR A 202 -12.90 -14.78 4.68
C TYR A 202 -11.69 -15.13 5.54
N THR A 203 -11.42 -16.41 5.73
CA THR A 203 -10.22 -16.92 6.40
C THR A 203 -9.37 -17.68 5.40
N PHE A 204 -8.13 -17.25 5.17
CA PHE A 204 -7.29 -17.75 4.10
C PHE A 204 -6.19 -18.68 4.58
N GLY A 205 -6.55 -19.92 4.96
CA GLY A 205 -5.63 -21.05 5.14
C GLY A 205 -4.30 -20.73 5.83
N SER A 206 -3.25 -21.45 5.43
CA SER A 206 -1.87 -21.22 5.88
C SER A 206 -0.91 -21.45 4.73
N ALA A 207 0.17 -20.68 4.68
CA ALA A 207 1.23 -20.87 3.70
C ALA A 207 2.00 -22.20 3.93
N THR A 208 1.97 -22.74 5.14
CA THR A 208 2.78 -23.90 5.56
C THR A 208 1.97 -25.09 6.05
N ASP A 209 0.72 -24.89 6.46
CA ASP A 209 -0.13 -25.94 7.03
C ASP A 209 -1.25 -26.32 6.05
N SER A 210 -1.14 -27.53 5.47
CA SER A 210 -2.16 -28.09 4.57
C SER A 210 -3.48 -28.40 5.28
N ALA A 211 -3.49 -28.52 6.61
CA ALA A 211 -4.70 -28.78 7.39
C ALA A 211 -5.52 -27.49 7.63
N ALA A 212 -4.93 -26.31 7.45
CA ALA A 212 -5.63 -25.04 7.60
C ALA A 212 -6.51 -24.76 6.36
N PRO A 213 -7.85 -24.80 6.49
CA PRO A 213 -8.75 -24.60 5.36
C PRO A 213 -8.84 -23.12 4.96
N VAL A 214 -9.31 -22.87 3.74
CA VAL A 214 -9.79 -21.55 3.33
C VAL A 214 -11.30 -21.54 3.49
N THR A 215 -11.85 -20.62 4.27
CA THR A 215 -13.30 -20.47 4.45
C THR A 215 -13.75 -19.10 3.97
N THR A 216 -14.80 -19.06 3.16
CA THR A 216 -15.44 -17.80 2.74
C THR A 216 -16.92 -17.85 3.08
N THR A 217 -17.34 -16.95 3.97
CA THR A 217 -18.72 -16.87 4.45
C THR A 217 -19.33 -15.53 4.08
N GLU A 218 -20.58 -15.55 3.63
CA GLU A 218 -21.42 -14.36 3.41
C GLU A 218 -22.70 -14.51 4.23
N ASN A 219 -23.20 -13.39 4.78
CA ASN A 219 -24.38 -13.34 5.64
C ASN A 219 -25.69 -13.41 4.83
N GLU A 220 -25.79 -14.41 3.96
CA GLU A 220 -26.98 -14.79 3.22
C GLU A 220 -27.02 -16.32 3.02
N GLN A 221 -28.21 -16.90 2.91
CA GLN A 221 -28.37 -18.35 2.71
C GLN A 221 -28.11 -18.82 1.27
N ARG A 222 -28.13 -17.92 0.30
CA ARG A 222 -27.79 -18.23 -1.10
C ARG A 222 -26.27 -18.36 -1.24
N TYR A 223 -25.84 -19.30 -2.07
CA TYR A 223 -24.51 -19.28 -2.63
C TYR A 223 -24.57 -18.76 -4.06
N ASP A 224 -23.80 -17.71 -4.38
CA ASP A 224 -23.70 -17.20 -5.74
C ASP A 224 -22.27 -16.71 -6.00
N ALA A 225 -21.49 -17.45 -6.81
CA ALA A 225 -20.09 -17.12 -7.06
C ALA A 225 -19.66 -17.34 -8.51
N TYR A 226 -18.82 -16.42 -8.98
CA TYR A 226 -18.09 -16.53 -10.24
C TYR A 226 -16.66 -16.97 -9.97
N TYR A 227 -16.20 -17.98 -10.71
CA TYR A 227 -14.85 -18.50 -10.71
C TYR A 227 -14.17 -18.16 -12.02
N PHE A 228 -13.03 -17.46 -11.93
CA PHE A 228 -12.22 -17.06 -13.06
C PHE A 228 -10.95 -17.91 -13.11
N VAL A 229 -10.61 -18.45 -14.27
CA VAL A 229 -9.40 -19.27 -14.47
C VAL A 229 -8.39 -18.50 -15.32
N GLY A 230 -7.13 -18.45 -14.86
CA GLY A 230 -6.05 -17.78 -15.59
C GLY A 230 -4.88 -17.40 -14.70
N ASP A 231 -3.94 -16.62 -15.25
CA ASP A 231 -2.98 -15.90 -14.41
C ASP A 231 -3.64 -14.73 -13.67
N LEU A 232 -2.93 -14.11 -12.73
CA LEU A 232 -3.46 -13.06 -11.87
C LEU A 232 -4.04 -11.87 -12.66
N LYS A 233 -3.35 -11.42 -13.72
CA LYS A 233 -3.81 -10.29 -14.54
C LYS A 233 -5.06 -10.68 -15.34
N SER A 234 -5.07 -11.87 -15.93
CA SER A 234 -6.22 -12.41 -16.66
C SER A 234 -7.46 -12.60 -15.78
N VAL A 235 -7.27 -12.99 -14.53
CA VAL A 235 -8.37 -13.19 -13.56
C VAL A 235 -8.99 -11.84 -13.14
N ILE A 236 -8.16 -10.82 -12.86
CA ILE A 236 -8.63 -9.44 -12.60
C ILE A 236 -9.37 -8.88 -13.82
N GLY A 237 -8.85 -9.13 -15.02
CA GLY A 237 -9.49 -8.71 -16.27
C GLY A 237 -10.88 -9.31 -16.46
N GLN A 238 -11.04 -10.61 -16.22
CA GLN A 238 -12.34 -11.29 -16.31
C GLN A 238 -13.32 -10.82 -15.24
N TYR A 239 -12.87 -10.56 -14.00
CA TYR A 239 -13.70 -9.96 -12.96
C TYR A 239 -14.22 -8.58 -13.40
N THR A 240 -13.32 -7.71 -13.88
CA THR A 240 -13.72 -6.38 -14.34
C THR A 240 -14.50 -6.37 -15.66
N ASP A 241 -14.44 -7.43 -16.50
CA ASP A 241 -15.37 -7.59 -17.62
C ASP A 241 -16.82 -7.76 -17.13
N LEU A 242 -17.00 -8.37 -15.95
CA LEU A 242 -18.29 -8.68 -15.37
C LEU A 242 -18.87 -7.50 -14.58
N VAL A 243 -18.09 -6.95 -13.65
CA VAL A 243 -18.54 -5.87 -12.75
C VAL A 243 -18.28 -4.46 -13.31
N GLY A 244 -17.67 -4.36 -14.48
CA GLY A 244 -17.33 -3.09 -15.13
C GLY A 244 -15.85 -2.74 -15.03
N LYS A 245 -15.29 -2.27 -16.15
CA LYS A 245 -13.90 -1.84 -16.25
C LYS A 245 -13.65 -0.57 -15.41
N PRO A 246 -12.44 -0.40 -14.86
CA PRO A 246 -12.02 0.90 -14.32
C PRO A 246 -12.39 2.04 -15.28
N PHE A 247 -13.04 3.10 -14.79
CA PHE A 247 -13.42 4.22 -15.65
C PHE A 247 -12.17 4.88 -16.26
N MET A 248 -12.29 5.49 -17.43
CA MET A 248 -11.16 6.23 -18.01
C MET A 248 -11.15 7.66 -17.45
N PRO A 249 -10.21 8.03 -16.56
CA PRO A 249 -10.21 9.35 -15.96
C PRO A 249 -9.94 10.46 -16.99
N PRO A 250 -10.50 11.66 -16.77
CA PRO A 250 -9.99 12.83 -17.45
C PRO A 250 -8.55 13.10 -17.00
N ILE A 251 -7.73 13.65 -17.88
CA ILE A 251 -6.28 13.83 -17.64
C ILE A 251 -5.99 14.76 -16.47
N TYR A 252 -6.81 15.79 -16.25
CA TYR A 252 -6.70 16.67 -15.08
C TYR A 252 -6.95 15.92 -13.76
N GLY A 253 -7.69 14.81 -13.78
CA GLY A 253 -7.92 13.96 -12.61
C GLY A 253 -6.68 13.19 -12.17
N LEU A 254 -5.67 13.07 -13.06
CA LEU A 254 -4.37 12.49 -12.75
C LEU A 254 -3.33 13.53 -12.29
N GLU A 255 -3.63 14.83 -12.40
CA GLU A 255 -2.85 15.90 -11.77
C GLU A 255 -3.13 15.92 -10.25
N LEU A 256 -2.46 16.79 -9.48
CA LEU A 256 -2.85 17.02 -8.09
C LEU A 256 -4.27 17.60 -8.02
N GLY A 257 -5.07 17.16 -7.05
CA GLY A 257 -6.29 17.84 -6.63
C GLY A 257 -6.11 18.59 -5.31
N ASP A 258 -6.85 19.66 -5.12
CA ASP A 258 -6.96 20.41 -3.86
C ASP A 258 -8.40 20.36 -3.36
N SER A 259 -8.60 20.28 -2.05
CA SER A 259 -9.92 20.20 -1.45
C SER A 259 -9.94 20.99 -0.16
N ASP A 260 -10.95 21.86 0.01
CA ASP A 260 -11.13 22.66 1.22
C ASP A 260 -12.62 22.99 1.40
N CYS A 261 -12.99 23.27 2.65
CA CYS A 261 -14.25 23.89 2.99
C CYS A 261 -14.08 25.42 3.16
N TYR A 262 -14.50 26.18 2.14
CA TYR A 262 -14.37 27.63 2.13
C TYR A 262 -15.52 28.39 2.79
N LEU A 263 -16.70 27.84 2.97
CA LEU A 263 -17.84 28.56 3.53
C LEU A 263 -18.31 27.83 4.80
N HIS A 264 -18.75 28.55 5.84
CA HIS A 264 -19.27 27.97 7.08
C HIS A 264 -18.39 26.90 7.76
N ASN A 265 -17.08 26.94 7.53
CA ASN A 265 -16.15 25.97 8.10
C ASN A 265 -16.01 26.18 9.61
N ALA A 266 -16.57 25.27 10.42
CA ALA A 266 -16.58 25.39 11.88
C ALA A 266 -15.17 25.35 12.52
N ASN A 267 -14.16 24.84 11.80
CA ASN A 267 -12.77 24.75 12.26
C ASN A 267 -11.93 26.00 11.87
N ARG A 268 -12.54 26.96 11.17
CA ARG A 268 -11.88 28.14 10.61
C ARG A 268 -12.75 29.39 10.82
N GLY A 269 -12.18 30.55 10.54
CA GLY A 269 -12.98 31.77 10.37
C GLY A 269 -13.81 31.70 9.09
N GLU A 270 -14.89 32.49 9.02
CA GLU A 270 -15.73 32.59 7.83
C GLU A 270 -14.88 33.03 6.62
N ARG A 271 -15.03 32.30 5.51
CA ARG A 271 -14.40 32.54 4.21
C ARG A 271 -15.50 32.50 3.15
N HIS A 272 -15.17 32.85 1.91
CA HIS A 272 -16.10 32.82 0.77
C HIS A 272 -15.64 31.80 -0.27
N THR A 273 -16.56 31.18 -1.03
CA THR A 273 -16.20 30.25 -2.12
C THR A 273 -15.22 30.87 -3.12
N LEU A 274 -15.31 32.18 -3.38
CA LEU A 274 -14.36 32.91 -4.24
C LEU A 274 -12.93 33.03 -3.68
N ASP A 275 -12.71 32.80 -2.37
CA ASP A 275 -11.36 32.78 -1.80
C ASP A 275 -10.54 31.58 -2.32
N SER A 276 -11.19 30.54 -2.84
CA SER A 276 -10.53 29.44 -3.58
C SER A 276 -9.68 29.94 -4.74
N LEU A 277 -10.04 31.07 -5.36
CA LEU A 277 -9.27 31.66 -6.47
C LEU A 277 -7.90 32.19 -6.01
N LYS A 278 -7.77 32.61 -4.75
CA LYS A 278 -6.47 33.02 -4.18
C LYS A 278 -5.58 31.80 -3.94
N VAL A 279 -6.17 30.70 -3.49
CA VAL A 279 -5.47 29.41 -3.34
C VAL A 279 -5.01 28.90 -4.71
N ALA A 280 -5.89 28.92 -5.71
CA ALA A 280 -5.57 28.59 -7.10
C ALA A 280 -4.42 29.44 -7.66
N GLN A 281 -4.41 30.74 -7.38
CA GLN A 281 -3.31 31.62 -7.78
C GLN A 281 -2.02 31.29 -7.02
N GLY A 282 -2.10 30.90 -5.75
CA GLY A 282 -0.94 30.46 -4.96
C GLY A 282 -0.19 29.28 -5.58
N TYR A 283 -0.89 28.30 -6.16
CA TYR A 283 -0.28 27.23 -6.95
C TYR A 283 0.50 27.79 -8.15
N VAL A 284 -0.11 28.70 -8.91
CA VAL A 284 0.50 29.33 -10.10
C VAL A 284 1.74 30.14 -9.72
N ASP A 285 1.66 30.99 -8.70
CA ASP A 285 2.74 31.87 -8.25
C ASP A 285 3.96 31.07 -7.76
N ASN A 286 3.73 29.89 -7.18
CA ASN A 286 4.79 28.99 -6.75
C ASN A 286 5.25 28.03 -7.86
N GLY A 287 4.60 28.04 -9.03
CA GLY A 287 4.87 27.12 -10.14
C GLY A 287 4.62 25.66 -9.75
N MET A 288 3.59 25.40 -8.95
CA MET A 288 3.16 24.08 -8.52
C MET A 288 1.94 23.63 -9.34
N PRO A 289 1.99 22.47 -10.00
CA PRO A 289 0.85 21.89 -10.71
C PRO A 289 -0.36 21.60 -9.81
N ASN A 290 -1.56 21.86 -10.32
CA ASN A 290 -2.83 21.43 -9.74
C ASN A 290 -3.89 21.39 -10.85
N GLY A 291 -4.66 20.30 -10.93
CA GLY A 291 -5.62 20.08 -12.02
C GLY A 291 -7.06 20.42 -11.68
N TRP A 292 -7.43 20.35 -10.40
CA TRP A 292 -8.80 20.60 -9.96
C TRP A 292 -8.88 20.98 -8.48
N MET A 293 -10.00 21.62 -8.10
CA MET A 293 -10.26 22.04 -6.72
C MET A 293 -11.69 21.73 -6.29
N LEU A 294 -11.87 21.06 -5.15
CA LEU A 294 -13.16 20.99 -4.44
C LEU A 294 -13.31 22.24 -3.57
N VAL A 295 -14.38 23.00 -3.80
CA VAL A 295 -14.56 24.33 -3.18
C VAL A 295 -15.59 24.36 -2.05
N ASN A 296 -16.06 23.19 -1.60
CA ASN A 296 -17.09 23.06 -0.57
C ASN A 296 -16.96 21.75 0.25
N ASP A 297 -15.75 21.23 0.45
CA ASP A 297 -15.57 19.88 0.99
C ASP A 297 -15.84 19.78 2.50
N GLY A 298 -17.07 19.45 2.86
CA GLY A 298 -17.47 19.23 4.25
C GLY A 298 -18.95 19.44 4.53
N TYR A 299 -19.46 18.80 5.57
CA TYR A 299 -20.82 19.01 6.05
C TYR A 299 -21.07 20.47 6.42
N GLY A 300 -22.19 21.01 5.91
CA GLY A 300 -22.60 22.38 6.18
C GLY A 300 -21.77 23.44 5.47
N CYS A 301 -20.78 23.06 4.66
CA CYS A 301 -19.91 24.01 3.98
C CYS A 301 -20.71 24.91 3.03
N GLY A 302 -21.54 24.29 2.18
CA GLY A 302 -22.28 25.00 1.14
C GLY A 302 -21.37 25.68 0.11
N TYR A 303 -21.97 26.47 -0.78
CA TYR A 303 -21.23 27.25 -1.78
C TYR A 303 -22.01 28.50 -2.17
N GLU A 304 -21.29 29.50 -2.69
CA GLU A 304 -21.86 30.68 -3.35
C GLU A 304 -21.13 30.99 -4.66
N LYS A 305 -21.80 31.68 -5.61
CA LYS A 305 -21.17 32.22 -6.84
C LYS A 305 -20.39 31.17 -7.65
N LEU A 306 -21.00 29.99 -7.86
CA LEU A 306 -20.37 28.88 -8.58
C LEU A 306 -19.98 29.25 -10.03
N PRO A 307 -20.80 29.93 -10.85
CA PRO A 307 -20.39 30.31 -12.19
C PRO A 307 -19.12 31.18 -12.22
N GLU A 308 -19.02 32.14 -11.30
CA GLU A 308 -17.86 33.02 -11.16
C GLU A 308 -16.62 32.26 -10.66
N THR A 309 -16.82 31.35 -9.70
CA THR A 309 -15.75 30.49 -9.16
C THR A 309 -15.20 29.58 -10.25
N GLY A 310 -16.09 28.88 -10.98
CA GLY A 310 -15.72 28.03 -12.10
C GLY A 310 -14.96 28.80 -13.17
N ALA A 311 -15.47 29.96 -13.60
CA ALA A 311 -14.79 30.81 -14.58
C ALA A 311 -13.43 31.33 -14.07
N GLY A 312 -13.31 31.60 -12.76
CA GLY A 312 -12.07 31.99 -12.11
C GLY A 312 -11.01 30.88 -12.13
N LEU A 313 -11.37 29.66 -11.72
CA LEU A 313 -10.47 28.51 -11.71
C LEU A 313 -9.96 28.15 -13.11
N GLN A 314 -10.78 28.34 -14.15
CA GLN A 314 -10.33 28.10 -15.52
C GLN A 314 -9.18 29.03 -15.95
N LYS A 315 -9.05 30.23 -15.37
CA LYS A 315 -7.93 31.16 -15.65
C LYS A 315 -6.59 30.63 -15.14
N THR A 316 -6.60 29.79 -14.11
CA THR A 316 -5.42 29.11 -13.55
C THR A 316 -5.31 27.66 -14.04
N ASN A 317 -6.06 27.30 -15.09
CA ASN A 317 -6.13 25.95 -15.70
C ASN A 317 -6.77 24.85 -14.85
N MET A 318 -7.42 25.18 -13.73
CA MET A 318 -8.01 24.21 -12.80
C MET A 318 -9.48 23.96 -13.10
N GLN A 319 -9.93 22.71 -12.89
CA GLN A 319 -11.34 22.35 -12.94
C GLN A 319 -12.02 22.54 -11.58
N MET A 320 -13.30 22.88 -11.59
CA MET A 320 -14.09 22.98 -10.36
C MET A 320 -14.67 21.62 -10.00
N GLY A 321 -14.59 21.27 -8.72
CA GLY A 321 -15.23 20.12 -8.12
C GLY A 321 -16.17 20.53 -6.99
N LEU A 322 -17.11 19.64 -6.65
CA LEU A 322 -17.88 19.77 -5.41
C LEU A 322 -17.92 18.47 -4.59
N TRP A 323 -17.84 18.61 -3.28
CA TRP A 323 -18.37 17.63 -2.35
C TRP A 323 -19.88 17.64 -2.42
N THR A 324 -20.52 16.46 -2.41
CA THR A 324 -21.94 16.37 -2.75
C THR A 324 -22.75 15.46 -1.84
N GLU A 325 -23.91 15.99 -1.45
CA GLU A 325 -24.94 15.35 -0.63
C GLU A 325 -25.88 14.43 -1.44
N SER A 326 -26.66 13.61 -0.73
CA SER A 326 -27.40 12.45 -1.24
C SER A 326 -28.48 12.69 -2.31
N ASP A 327 -29.05 13.89 -2.44
CA ASP A 327 -30.19 14.10 -3.35
C ASP A 327 -29.80 14.58 -4.76
N LEU A 328 -28.57 15.08 -4.95
CA LEU A 328 -28.02 15.61 -6.20
C LEU A 328 -29.00 16.51 -7.01
N THR A 329 -29.94 17.17 -6.36
CA THR A 329 -31.07 17.87 -7.00
C THR A 329 -30.64 19.05 -7.87
N LYS A 330 -29.48 19.64 -7.57
CA LYS A 330 -28.89 20.78 -8.30
C LYS A 330 -27.85 20.38 -9.35
N GLN A 331 -27.68 19.08 -9.61
CA GLN A 331 -26.57 18.57 -10.41
C GLN A 331 -26.52 19.17 -11.83
N GLU A 332 -27.66 19.41 -12.47
CA GLU A 332 -27.71 20.05 -13.80
C GLU A 332 -27.11 21.46 -13.76
N ASP A 333 -27.56 22.30 -12.81
CA ASP A 333 -27.11 23.68 -12.68
C ASP A 333 -25.63 23.75 -12.24
N GLU A 334 -25.20 22.87 -11.35
CA GLU A 334 -23.81 22.77 -10.89
C GLU A 334 -22.86 22.36 -12.03
N VAL A 335 -23.24 21.36 -12.83
CA VAL A 335 -22.41 20.93 -13.99
C VAL A 335 -22.38 22.02 -15.07
N LYS A 336 -23.50 22.71 -15.32
CA LYS A 336 -23.55 23.89 -16.20
C LYS A 336 -22.70 25.05 -15.69
N ALA A 337 -22.58 25.22 -14.37
CA ALA A 337 -21.69 26.20 -13.74
C ALA A 337 -20.19 25.82 -13.82
N GLY A 338 -19.86 24.62 -14.29
CA GLY A 338 -18.48 24.19 -14.55
C GLY A 338 -17.95 23.08 -13.65
N VAL A 339 -18.80 22.42 -12.84
CA VAL A 339 -18.39 21.28 -12.02
C VAL A 339 -18.00 20.09 -12.90
N ARG A 340 -16.84 19.51 -12.63
CA ARG A 340 -16.24 18.38 -13.37
C ARG A 340 -15.64 17.29 -12.48
N VAL A 341 -15.71 17.49 -11.16
CA VAL A 341 -15.26 16.53 -10.14
C VAL A 341 -16.31 16.44 -9.03
N ARG A 342 -16.56 15.24 -8.53
CA ARG A 342 -17.45 15.01 -7.38
C ARG A 342 -16.71 14.25 -6.30
N LYS A 343 -16.88 14.65 -5.03
CA LYS A 343 -16.51 13.83 -3.87
C LYS A 343 -17.76 13.48 -3.10
N LEU A 344 -17.99 12.19 -2.85
CA LEU A 344 -19.24 11.72 -2.27
C LEU A 344 -19.21 11.81 -0.75
N ASP A 345 -20.31 12.28 -0.20
CA ASP A 345 -20.55 12.34 1.23
C ASP A 345 -20.61 10.95 1.88
N VAL A 346 -19.94 10.80 3.03
CA VAL A 346 -20.02 9.61 3.88
C VAL A 346 -21.42 9.38 4.46
N ALA A 347 -22.26 10.39 4.72
CA ALA A 347 -23.64 10.12 5.17
C ALA A 347 -24.48 9.51 4.05
N TRP A 348 -24.14 9.80 2.79
CA TRP A 348 -24.80 9.22 1.64
C TRP A 348 -24.33 7.80 1.34
N VAL A 349 -23.03 7.62 1.09
CA VAL A 349 -22.48 6.33 0.64
C VAL A 349 -21.92 5.47 1.76
N GLY A 350 -21.83 6.00 2.98
CA GLY A 350 -21.28 5.33 4.15
C GLY A 350 -22.01 4.07 4.58
N PRO A 351 -23.31 3.83 4.30
CA PRO A 351 -23.89 2.50 4.48
C PRO A 351 -23.19 1.41 3.65
N GLY A 352 -22.45 1.78 2.58
CA GLY A 352 -21.71 0.88 1.71
C GLY A 352 -22.61 0.12 0.73
N TYR A 353 -22.09 -0.96 0.17
CA TYR A 353 -22.87 -1.90 -0.66
C TYR A 353 -23.62 -1.18 -1.80
N ARG A 354 -24.96 -1.33 -1.86
CA ARG A 354 -25.82 -0.69 -2.87
C ARG A 354 -25.79 0.83 -2.83
N PHE A 355 -25.72 1.44 -1.65
CA PHE A 355 -25.71 2.90 -1.50
C PHE A 355 -24.46 3.51 -2.14
N SER A 356 -23.31 2.86 -1.95
CA SER A 356 -22.06 3.31 -2.56
C SER A 356 -22.07 3.19 -4.09
N LEU A 357 -22.57 2.08 -4.64
CA LEU A 357 -22.64 1.91 -6.09
C LEU A 357 -23.63 2.88 -6.73
N ASP A 358 -24.84 3.00 -6.16
CA ASP A 358 -25.87 3.91 -6.65
C ASP A 358 -25.39 5.36 -6.65
N GLY A 359 -24.75 5.80 -5.56
CA GLY A 359 -24.27 7.17 -5.47
C GLY A 359 -23.11 7.47 -6.42
N CYS A 360 -22.18 6.52 -6.55
CA CYS A 360 -21.09 6.57 -7.52
C CYS A 360 -21.62 6.71 -8.95
N GLU A 361 -22.56 5.87 -9.35
CA GLU A 361 -23.15 5.89 -10.70
C GLU A 361 -23.98 7.15 -10.96
N THR A 362 -24.74 7.60 -9.96
CA THR A 362 -25.56 8.81 -10.08
C THR A 362 -24.71 10.07 -10.25
N ALA A 363 -23.65 10.23 -9.46
CA ALA A 363 -22.74 11.37 -9.57
C ALA A 363 -21.89 11.30 -10.85
N TYR A 364 -21.40 10.10 -11.22
CA TYR A 364 -20.62 9.90 -12.43
C TYR A 364 -21.44 10.21 -13.68
N SER A 365 -22.61 9.57 -13.80
CA SER A 365 -23.48 9.72 -14.98
C SER A 365 -24.10 11.11 -15.09
N GLY A 366 -24.32 11.82 -13.97
CA GLY A 366 -24.87 13.16 -14.04
C GLY A 366 -23.88 14.21 -14.53
N ILE A 367 -22.56 14.08 -14.26
CA ILE A 367 -21.54 14.87 -14.97
C ILE A 367 -21.64 14.64 -16.48
N GLU A 368 -21.74 13.37 -16.88
CA GLU A 368 -21.80 12.97 -18.28
C GLU A 368 -23.13 13.34 -18.96
N LYS A 369 -24.23 13.44 -18.21
CA LYS A 369 -25.54 13.83 -18.73
C LYS A 369 -25.60 15.31 -19.09
N TYR A 370 -24.98 16.16 -18.27
CA TYR A 370 -25.07 17.62 -18.39
C TYR A 370 -23.79 18.27 -18.95
N SER A 371 -22.81 17.47 -19.40
CA SER A 371 -21.62 17.94 -20.11
C SER A 371 -21.07 16.90 -21.10
N ASP A 372 -20.09 17.28 -21.92
CA ASP A 372 -19.33 16.37 -22.78
C ASP A 372 -18.17 15.67 -22.05
N ALA A 373 -17.86 16.12 -20.83
CA ALA A 373 -16.78 15.58 -20.01
C ALA A 373 -17.04 14.15 -19.56
N ARG A 374 -15.95 13.45 -19.22
CA ARG A 374 -16.00 12.15 -18.53
C ARG A 374 -16.44 12.35 -17.09
N GLY A 375 -17.17 11.40 -16.54
CA GLY A 375 -17.43 11.38 -15.09
C GLY A 375 -16.13 11.24 -14.30
N PHE A 376 -16.01 11.97 -13.19
CA PHE A 376 -14.87 11.86 -12.29
C PHE A 376 -15.32 12.04 -10.85
N VAL A 377 -15.29 10.96 -10.08
CA VAL A 377 -15.87 10.87 -8.73
C VAL A 377 -14.84 10.29 -7.75
N TYR A 378 -14.84 10.78 -6.52
CA TYR A 378 -14.14 10.19 -5.36
C TYR A 378 -15.18 9.70 -4.35
N GLN A 379 -14.96 8.52 -3.74
CA GLN A 379 -15.83 8.03 -2.67
C GLN A 379 -15.07 7.33 -1.52
N PRO A 380 -15.59 7.44 -0.28
CA PRO A 380 -14.98 6.86 0.92
C PRO A 380 -15.30 5.39 1.20
N ASN A 381 -16.43 4.91 0.69
CA ASN A 381 -16.91 3.55 0.90
C ASN A 381 -17.33 2.98 -0.46
N SER A 382 -17.18 1.67 -0.64
CA SER A 382 -17.48 1.05 -1.93
C SER A 382 -17.92 -0.41 -1.80
N TRP A 383 -18.19 -1.00 -2.95
CA TRP A 383 -18.44 -2.43 -3.12
C TRP A 383 -17.96 -2.91 -4.50
N ALA A 384 -18.18 -4.18 -4.84
CA ALA A 384 -17.82 -4.72 -6.15
C ALA A 384 -18.48 -3.91 -7.28
N GLY A 385 -17.65 -3.39 -8.20
CA GLY A 385 -18.10 -2.58 -9.32
C GLY A 385 -17.74 -1.10 -9.25
N ALA A 386 -17.44 -0.59 -8.05
CA ALA A 386 -17.15 0.83 -7.81
C ALA A 386 -16.02 1.42 -8.68
N GLN A 387 -15.05 0.59 -9.10
CA GLN A 387 -13.97 1.00 -9.99
C GLN A 387 -14.47 1.57 -11.32
N ARG A 388 -15.71 1.26 -11.75
CA ARG A 388 -16.27 1.76 -13.01
C ARG A 388 -16.79 3.19 -12.96
N CYS A 389 -16.81 3.81 -11.78
CA CYS A 389 -17.36 5.16 -11.62
C CYS A 389 -16.60 6.05 -10.63
N SER A 390 -15.64 5.54 -9.84
CA SER A 390 -14.93 6.36 -8.84
C SER A 390 -13.48 5.99 -8.58
N VAL A 391 -12.70 6.98 -8.17
CA VAL A 391 -11.50 6.82 -7.36
C VAL A 391 -11.92 6.44 -5.94
N LEU A 392 -11.29 5.41 -5.38
CA LEU A 392 -11.53 5.01 -3.99
C LEU A 392 -10.59 5.80 -3.08
N TRP A 393 -11.17 6.47 -2.10
CA TRP A 393 -10.45 7.26 -1.11
C TRP A 393 -10.47 6.55 0.24
N SER A 394 -9.33 6.51 0.93
CA SER A 394 -9.14 5.64 2.10
C SER A 394 -9.75 6.12 3.42
N GLY A 395 -10.39 7.29 3.46
CA GLY A 395 -11.01 7.81 4.68
C GLY A 395 -10.24 8.92 5.37
N ASP A 396 -10.76 9.38 6.51
CA ASP A 396 -10.15 10.43 7.34
C ASP A 396 -9.06 9.85 8.26
N GLN A 397 -7.79 10.25 8.06
CA GLN A 397 -6.69 9.85 8.94
C GLN A 397 -5.78 11.02 9.34
N SER A 398 -4.99 10.81 10.39
CA SER A 398 -3.97 11.75 10.86
C SER A 398 -2.60 11.45 10.23
N GLY A 399 -1.98 12.46 9.62
CA GLY A 399 -0.63 12.41 9.07
C GLY A 399 0.42 12.06 10.12
N SER A 400 1.27 11.08 9.80
CA SER A 400 2.41 10.62 10.60
C SER A 400 3.36 9.78 9.75
N TRP A 401 4.48 9.33 10.30
CA TRP A 401 5.33 8.35 9.63
C TRP A 401 4.65 6.99 9.47
N ASP A 402 3.92 6.57 10.51
CA ASP A 402 3.19 5.31 10.49
C ASP A 402 2.06 5.32 9.45
N TYR A 403 1.41 6.48 9.26
CA TYR A 403 0.44 6.73 8.19
C TYR A 403 1.01 6.36 6.81
N ILE A 404 2.22 6.84 6.49
CA ILE A 404 2.88 6.49 5.23
C ILE A 404 3.14 4.98 5.16
N ARG A 405 3.64 4.36 6.24
CA ARG A 405 4.02 2.94 6.29
C ARG A 405 2.88 2.03 5.87
N TRP A 406 1.70 2.17 6.47
CA TRP A 406 0.61 1.24 6.22
C TRP A 406 -0.18 1.55 4.95
N GLN A 407 -0.14 2.78 4.42
CA GLN A 407 -0.81 3.12 3.15
C GLN A 407 -0.18 2.48 1.91
N ILE A 408 1.14 2.30 1.89
CA ILE A 408 1.88 1.69 0.77
C ILE A 408 1.26 0.34 0.35
N PRO A 409 1.13 -0.65 1.25
CA PRO A 409 0.51 -1.93 0.91
C PRO A 409 -1.01 -1.83 0.70
N THR A 410 -1.71 -0.87 1.33
CA THR A 410 -3.15 -0.63 1.11
C THR A 410 -3.43 -0.36 -0.37
N TYR A 411 -2.75 0.65 -0.94
CA TYR A 411 -3.02 1.06 -2.32
C TYR A 411 -2.47 0.06 -3.32
N ALA A 412 -1.25 -0.44 -3.10
CA ALA A 412 -0.66 -1.43 -3.99
C ALA A 412 -1.52 -2.70 -4.08
N SER A 413 -1.99 -3.24 -2.96
CA SER A 413 -2.74 -4.50 -2.96
C SER A 413 -4.18 -4.36 -3.47
N SER A 414 -4.77 -3.17 -3.38
CA SER A 414 -6.16 -2.94 -3.84
C SER A 414 -6.36 -3.21 -5.34
N THR A 415 -5.32 -3.07 -6.17
CA THR A 415 -5.35 -3.45 -7.60
C THR A 415 -5.67 -4.92 -7.83
N MET A 416 -5.39 -5.80 -6.86
CA MET A 416 -5.79 -7.21 -6.94
C MET A 416 -7.30 -7.41 -6.95
N SER A 417 -8.06 -6.37 -6.61
CA SER A 417 -9.51 -6.29 -6.69
C SER A 417 -10.02 -5.45 -7.86
N GLY A 418 -9.18 -5.21 -8.89
CA GLY A 418 -9.56 -4.36 -10.03
C GLY A 418 -9.65 -2.87 -9.70
N ILE A 419 -9.21 -2.45 -8.50
CA ILE A 419 -9.17 -1.04 -8.09
C ILE A 419 -7.90 -0.41 -8.68
N ALA A 420 -8.04 0.21 -9.85
CA ALA A 420 -6.92 0.88 -10.53
C ALA A 420 -6.61 2.27 -9.96
N TYR A 421 -7.58 2.89 -9.30
CA TYR A 421 -7.49 4.23 -8.72
C TYR A 421 -7.83 4.19 -7.23
N ASN A 422 -6.79 4.23 -6.41
CA ASN A 422 -6.89 4.27 -4.96
C ASN A 422 -5.85 5.25 -4.40
N THR A 423 -6.26 6.10 -3.47
CA THR A 423 -5.40 7.07 -2.80
C THR A 423 -6.02 7.54 -1.49
N GLY A 424 -5.27 8.32 -0.72
CA GLY A 424 -5.75 9.10 0.42
C GLY A 424 -5.17 10.50 0.37
N ASP A 425 -5.41 11.27 1.42
CA ASP A 425 -4.96 12.66 1.52
C ASP A 425 -3.45 12.75 1.65
N VAL A 426 -2.81 13.70 0.98
CA VAL A 426 -1.40 13.99 1.25
C VAL A 426 -1.24 14.47 2.69
N ASP A 427 -0.46 13.74 3.48
CA ASP A 427 -0.19 13.99 4.91
C ASP A 427 -1.43 13.93 5.83
N GLY A 428 -2.49 13.23 5.40
CA GLY A 428 -3.74 13.11 6.13
C GLY A 428 -4.54 14.42 6.24
N ILE A 429 -5.86 14.29 6.38
CA ILE A 429 -6.78 15.39 6.66
C ILE A 429 -6.49 16.06 8.02
N PHE A 430 -6.01 15.27 9.01
CA PHE A 430 -5.59 15.76 10.33
C PHE A 430 -4.08 15.62 10.54
N GLY A 431 -3.54 16.25 11.58
CA GLY A 431 -2.14 16.04 12.01
C GLY A 431 -1.11 16.41 10.94
N GLY A 432 0.00 15.66 10.89
CA GLY A 432 1.06 15.84 9.90
C GLY A 432 2.18 16.79 10.30
N SER A 433 3.14 16.96 9.39
CA SER A 433 4.35 17.77 9.57
C SER A 433 4.96 18.13 8.20
N PRO A 434 5.81 19.17 8.11
CA PRO A 434 6.47 19.50 6.84
C PRO A 434 7.27 18.31 6.24
N LYS A 435 7.92 17.49 7.07
CA LYS A 435 8.69 16.32 6.62
C LYS A 435 7.77 15.19 6.13
N THR A 436 6.72 14.86 6.88
CA THR A 436 5.78 13.79 6.50
C THR A 436 5.00 14.19 5.25
N TYR A 437 4.65 15.47 5.11
CA TYR A 437 4.06 16.00 3.87
C TYR A 437 4.97 15.80 2.66
N ALA A 438 6.23 16.21 2.76
CA ALA A 438 7.19 16.02 1.67
C ALA A 438 7.35 14.54 1.30
N ARG A 439 7.44 13.65 2.30
CA ARG A 439 7.62 12.21 2.10
C ARG A 439 6.39 11.54 1.55
N ASP A 440 5.21 11.95 1.97
CA ASP A 440 3.96 11.38 1.50
C ASP A 440 3.63 11.83 0.07
N LEU A 441 3.81 13.12 -0.22
CA LEU A 441 3.65 13.67 -1.57
C LEU A 441 4.60 13.01 -2.58
N GLN A 442 5.85 12.74 -2.17
CA GLN A 442 6.86 12.09 -2.99
C GLN A 442 6.36 10.81 -3.64
N TRP A 443 5.89 9.85 -2.84
CA TRP A 443 5.49 8.56 -3.37
C TRP A 443 4.08 8.57 -3.93
N LYS A 444 3.17 9.39 -3.37
CA LYS A 444 1.83 9.58 -3.93
C LYS A 444 1.88 10.20 -5.33
N SER A 445 2.93 10.97 -5.64
CA SER A 445 3.20 11.45 -7.00
C SER A 445 3.41 10.32 -8.03
N MET A 446 3.71 9.10 -7.56
CA MET A 446 3.84 7.90 -8.40
C MET A 446 2.55 7.06 -8.48
N LEU A 447 1.48 7.51 -7.82
CA LEU A 447 0.11 6.99 -7.99
C LEU A 447 -0.61 7.78 -9.11
N PRO A 448 -1.61 7.17 -9.79
CA PRO A 448 -2.38 7.86 -10.81
C PRO A 448 -3.07 9.13 -10.28
N THR A 449 -3.80 8.99 -9.18
CA THR A 449 -4.63 10.04 -8.58
C THR A 449 -4.06 10.46 -7.23
N THR A 450 -4.07 11.77 -6.93
CA THR A 450 -3.53 12.31 -5.67
C THR A 450 -4.28 13.58 -5.32
N MET A 451 -4.58 13.80 -4.03
CA MET A 451 -5.27 15.00 -3.57
C MET A 451 -4.70 15.47 -2.24
N THR A 452 -4.64 16.78 -2.03
CA THR A 452 -4.43 17.39 -0.73
C THR A 452 -5.77 17.80 -0.12
N MET A 453 -5.91 17.63 1.19
CA MET A 453 -7.14 17.91 1.92
C MET A 453 -6.90 18.95 3.00
N ASP A 454 -7.54 20.10 2.88
CA ASP A 454 -7.42 21.26 3.77
C ASP A 454 -8.75 21.57 4.49
N GLY A 455 -8.69 22.47 5.48
CA GLY A 455 -9.85 22.98 6.21
C GLY A 455 -10.11 22.29 7.55
N TRP A 456 -9.39 21.21 7.85
CA TRP A 456 -9.64 20.33 9.02
C TRP A 456 -8.46 20.24 10.00
N ALA A 457 -7.22 20.30 9.50
CA ALA A 457 -6.03 20.44 10.35
C ALA A 457 -5.93 21.87 10.92
N PRO A 458 -5.15 22.15 11.99
CA PRO A 458 -4.95 23.52 12.49
C PRO A 458 -4.25 24.49 11.51
N SER A 459 -3.60 23.97 10.47
CA SER A 459 -2.87 24.73 9.46
C SER A 459 -3.28 24.33 8.05
N ASP A 460 -3.20 25.27 7.11
CA ASP A 460 -3.46 25.02 5.69
C ASP A 460 -2.51 23.96 5.11
N LYS A 461 -3.04 23.12 4.22
CA LYS A 461 -2.36 21.91 3.72
C LYS A 461 -1.82 22.01 2.29
N GLN A 462 -1.81 23.20 1.67
CA GLN A 462 -1.26 23.32 0.31
C GLN A 462 0.26 23.09 0.26
N PRO A 463 0.79 22.49 -0.82
CA PRO A 463 2.19 22.08 -0.91
C PRO A 463 3.20 23.23 -0.88
N TYR A 464 2.76 24.48 -1.05
CA TYR A 464 3.58 25.70 -0.99
C TYR A 464 3.59 26.38 0.39
N ARG A 465 3.04 25.77 1.44
CA ARG A 465 2.90 26.37 2.78
C ARG A 465 4.02 26.01 3.77
N TYR A 466 5.04 25.27 3.37
CA TYR A 466 5.96 24.57 4.28
C TYR A 466 7.39 25.14 4.33
N GLY A 467 7.59 26.36 3.82
CA GLY A 467 8.91 27.00 3.71
C GLY A 467 9.72 26.51 2.52
N ASP A 468 10.73 27.28 2.12
CA ASP A 468 11.41 27.13 0.82
C ASP A 468 11.99 25.74 0.57
N ASP A 469 12.62 25.12 1.59
CA ASP A 469 13.24 23.79 1.47
C ASP A 469 12.20 22.71 1.16
N ILE A 470 11.08 22.69 1.87
CA ILE A 470 10.01 21.70 1.66
C ILE A 470 9.23 22.01 0.38
N ASN A 471 8.96 23.28 0.12
CA ASN A 471 8.29 23.73 -1.10
C ASN A 471 9.08 23.33 -2.36
N ALA A 472 10.42 23.43 -2.33
CA ALA A 472 11.27 23.00 -3.43
C ALA A 472 11.17 21.48 -3.68
N ILE A 473 11.11 20.68 -2.60
CA ILE A 473 10.89 19.23 -2.69
C ILE A 473 9.50 18.94 -3.27
N ASN A 474 8.45 19.55 -2.73
CA ASN A 474 7.08 19.33 -3.20
C ASN A 474 6.94 19.68 -4.68
N LYS A 475 7.46 20.84 -5.09
CA LYS A 475 7.49 21.27 -6.50
C LYS A 475 8.21 20.27 -7.39
N LYS A 476 9.38 19.76 -6.98
CA LYS A 476 10.14 18.76 -7.75
C LYS A 476 9.30 17.52 -8.07
N TYR A 477 8.56 16.98 -7.10
CA TYR A 477 7.77 15.77 -7.30
C TYR A 477 6.46 16.03 -8.05
N LEU A 478 5.81 17.19 -7.86
CA LEU A 478 4.65 17.57 -8.66
C LEU A 478 5.02 17.78 -10.13
N LEU A 479 6.14 18.45 -10.42
CA LEU A 479 6.65 18.57 -11.79
C LEU A 479 7.03 17.20 -12.39
N LEU A 480 7.55 16.27 -11.59
CA LEU A 480 7.81 14.90 -12.05
C LEU A 480 6.50 14.18 -12.39
N LYS A 481 5.46 14.31 -11.55
CA LYS A 481 4.11 13.76 -11.81
C LYS A 481 3.55 14.29 -13.13
N GLU A 482 3.58 15.60 -13.35
CA GLU A 482 3.15 16.22 -14.61
C GLU A 482 3.89 15.66 -15.82
N ARG A 483 5.22 15.58 -15.73
CA ARG A 483 6.02 15.03 -16.82
C ARG A 483 5.67 13.57 -17.10
N LEU A 484 5.33 12.78 -16.09
CA LEU A 484 4.97 11.36 -16.24
C LEU A 484 3.53 11.13 -16.69
N LEU A 485 2.71 12.16 -16.91
CA LEU A 485 1.32 11.96 -17.32
C LEU A 485 1.13 11.15 -18.62
N PRO A 486 1.96 11.25 -19.67
CA PRO A 486 1.87 10.32 -20.81
C PRO A 486 1.99 8.84 -20.42
N TYR A 487 2.90 8.54 -19.49
CA TYR A 487 3.10 7.20 -18.96
C TYR A 487 1.90 6.76 -18.13
N SER A 488 1.51 7.54 -17.11
CA SER A 488 0.38 7.25 -16.22
C SER A 488 -0.96 7.17 -16.97
N TYR A 489 -1.18 8.03 -17.96
CA TYR A 489 -2.40 8.04 -18.78
C TYR A 489 -2.51 6.82 -19.69
N SER A 490 -1.38 6.30 -20.19
CA SER A 490 -1.35 5.05 -20.95
C SER A 490 -1.72 3.84 -20.08
N TYR A 491 -1.27 3.80 -18.83
CA TYR A 491 -1.72 2.77 -17.88
C TYR A 491 -3.18 2.95 -17.44
N SER A 492 -3.71 4.17 -17.43
CA SER A 492 -5.16 4.41 -17.26
C SER A 492 -5.97 3.83 -18.42
N ALA A 493 -5.53 4.04 -19.66
CA ALA A 493 -6.15 3.42 -20.83
C ALA A 493 -6.03 1.89 -20.80
N GLN A 494 -4.90 1.36 -20.33
CA GLN A 494 -4.72 -0.07 -20.10
C GLN A 494 -5.72 -0.59 -19.05
N ALA A 495 -5.85 0.09 -17.90
CA ALA A 495 -6.80 -0.29 -16.85
C ALA A 495 -8.23 -0.32 -17.38
N HIS A 496 -8.62 0.68 -18.16
CA HIS A 496 -9.94 0.75 -18.79
C HIS A 496 -10.20 -0.39 -19.78
N GLN A 497 -9.16 -0.97 -20.38
CA GLN A 497 -9.28 -2.10 -21.30
C GLN A 497 -9.24 -3.46 -20.61
N ASN A 498 -8.38 -3.64 -19.59
CA ASN A 498 -8.06 -4.98 -19.06
C ASN A 498 -8.13 -5.10 -17.53
N GLY A 499 -8.49 -4.04 -16.81
CA GLY A 499 -8.69 -4.06 -15.35
C GLY A 499 -7.43 -3.86 -14.51
N VAL A 500 -6.23 -3.85 -15.10
CA VAL A 500 -4.96 -3.69 -14.37
C VAL A 500 -4.29 -2.37 -14.73
N GLY A 501 -4.15 -1.48 -13.75
CA GLY A 501 -3.58 -0.15 -13.93
C GLY A 501 -2.08 -0.05 -13.65
N GLN A 502 -1.69 1.18 -13.29
CA GLN A 502 -0.30 1.58 -13.04
C GLN A 502 0.23 0.99 -11.74
N VAL A 503 -0.51 1.08 -10.63
CA VAL A 503 0.00 0.63 -9.33
C VAL A 503 -0.10 -0.89 -9.24
N ARG A 504 1.01 -1.56 -8.98
CA ARG A 504 1.06 -3.03 -8.95
C ARG A 504 1.91 -3.48 -7.76
N PRO A 505 1.40 -4.37 -6.89
CA PRO A 505 2.26 -5.01 -5.91
C PRO A 505 3.25 -5.93 -6.64
N LEU A 506 4.43 -6.16 -6.07
CA LEU A 506 5.50 -6.87 -6.78
C LEU A 506 5.06 -8.27 -7.28
N TYR A 507 4.24 -8.99 -6.52
CA TYR A 507 3.72 -10.31 -6.93
C TYR A 507 2.78 -10.27 -8.15
N LEU A 508 2.16 -9.13 -8.49
CA LEU A 508 1.36 -9.03 -9.72
C LEU A 508 2.26 -8.99 -10.96
N GLN A 509 3.46 -8.41 -10.81
CA GLN A 509 4.45 -8.30 -11.89
C GLN A 509 5.42 -9.49 -11.93
N TYR A 510 5.76 -10.02 -10.75
CA TYR A 510 6.70 -11.12 -10.55
C TYR A 510 6.00 -12.26 -9.78
N PRO A 511 4.96 -12.90 -10.35
CA PRO A 511 4.10 -13.85 -9.64
C PRO A 511 4.79 -15.13 -9.19
N ASN A 512 5.97 -15.44 -9.75
CA ASN A 512 6.76 -16.62 -9.40
C ASN A 512 7.93 -16.30 -8.45
N ASP A 513 8.05 -15.06 -8.00
CA ASP A 513 9.11 -14.64 -7.08
C ASP A 513 8.64 -14.84 -5.61
N PRO A 514 9.27 -15.75 -4.84
CA PRO A 514 8.85 -16.06 -3.48
C PRO A 514 8.93 -14.86 -2.52
N ALA A 515 9.89 -13.96 -2.71
CA ALA A 515 10.01 -12.78 -1.86
C ALA A 515 8.95 -11.73 -2.21
N ALA A 516 8.60 -11.61 -3.50
CA ALA A 516 7.50 -10.75 -3.94
C ALA A 516 6.14 -11.23 -3.39
N GLN A 517 5.99 -12.52 -3.12
CA GLN A 517 4.74 -13.10 -2.63
C GLN A 517 4.46 -12.86 -1.14
N THR A 518 5.44 -12.42 -0.36
CA THR A 518 5.35 -12.30 1.11
C THR A 518 5.60 -10.88 1.60
N ASN A 519 5.46 -10.66 2.91
CA ASN A 519 5.66 -9.34 3.52
C ASN A 519 7.10 -8.79 3.37
N SER A 520 8.07 -9.57 2.86
CA SER A 520 9.42 -9.06 2.58
C SER A 520 9.45 -7.95 1.53
N ALA A 521 8.44 -7.88 0.65
CA ALA A 521 8.31 -6.86 -0.40
C ALA A 521 7.14 -5.89 -0.16
N LYS A 522 6.67 -5.79 1.10
CA LYS A 522 5.43 -5.11 1.47
C LYS A 522 5.45 -3.58 1.26
N TYR A 523 6.63 -2.96 1.37
CA TYR A 523 6.78 -1.50 1.42
C TYR A 523 7.40 -0.92 0.14
N GLU A 524 7.20 -1.61 -0.98
CA GLU A 524 7.52 -1.16 -2.32
C GLU A 524 6.48 -1.69 -3.31
N PHE A 525 6.34 -1.00 -4.43
CA PHE A 525 5.40 -1.35 -5.48
C PHE A 525 5.97 -0.98 -6.85
N MET A 526 5.40 -1.57 -7.88
CA MET A 526 5.65 -1.22 -9.27
C MET A 526 4.68 -0.10 -9.70
N SER A 527 5.20 0.98 -10.25
CA SER A 527 4.44 2.01 -10.97
C SER A 527 4.59 1.78 -12.47
N GLY A 528 3.58 1.13 -13.04
CA GLY A 528 3.60 0.51 -14.36
C GLY A 528 4.53 -0.70 -14.42
N ASP A 529 5.12 -0.96 -15.59
CA ASP A 529 6.11 -2.03 -15.79
C ASP A 529 7.56 -1.59 -15.51
N ASP A 530 7.82 -0.28 -15.44
CA ASP A 530 9.17 0.25 -15.56
C ASP A 530 9.73 0.87 -14.26
N PHE A 531 8.90 1.36 -13.34
CA PHE A 531 9.37 1.96 -12.07
C PHE A 531 9.08 1.07 -10.87
N LEU A 532 10.08 0.78 -10.05
CA LEU A 532 9.90 0.30 -8.68
C LEU A 532 10.06 1.49 -7.72
N VAL A 533 9.06 1.70 -6.88
CA VAL A 533 8.98 2.81 -5.92
C VAL A 533 9.03 2.23 -4.51
N ALA A 534 9.99 2.68 -3.69
CA ALA A 534 10.18 2.20 -2.33
C ALA A 534 10.15 3.37 -1.33
N PRO A 535 8.96 3.77 -0.84
CA PRO A 535 8.81 4.97 -0.03
C PRO A 535 9.58 4.92 1.30
N VAL A 536 9.95 6.09 1.82
CA VAL A 536 10.51 6.26 3.15
C VAL A 536 9.38 6.56 4.13
N TYR A 537 9.20 5.70 5.12
CA TYR A 537 8.05 5.70 6.03
C TYR A 537 8.45 5.84 7.52
N SER A 538 9.65 6.37 7.79
CA SER A 538 10.14 6.74 9.13
C SER A 538 11.04 7.97 9.03
N ASP A 539 11.26 8.69 10.14
CA ASP A 539 12.15 9.87 10.16
C ASP A 539 13.62 9.45 10.05
N THR A 540 14.03 9.12 8.82
CA THR A 540 15.37 8.64 8.50
C THR A 540 15.83 9.18 7.15
N SER A 541 17.15 9.26 7.00
CA SER A 541 17.84 9.50 5.73
C SER A 541 18.28 8.21 5.04
N VAL A 542 17.99 7.04 5.62
CA VAL A 542 18.42 5.74 5.13
C VAL A 542 17.23 4.80 4.99
N ARG A 543 17.03 4.21 3.81
CA ARG A 543 16.02 3.16 3.58
C ARG A 543 16.70 1.79 3.52
N ASN A 544 16.30 0.92 4.43
CA ASN A 544 16.71 -0.49 4.49
C ASN A 544 15.61 -1.40 3.97
N GLY A 545 15.93 -2.58 3.45
CA GLY A 545 14.95 -3.59 3.07
C GLY A 545 14.21 -3.28 1.78
N ILE A 546 14.87 -2.69 0.77
CA ILE A 546 14.26 -2.50 -0.56
C ILE A 546 14.49 -3.77 -1.37
N TYR A 547 13.45 -4.55 -1.63
CA TYR A 547 13.57 -5.72 -2.49
C TYR A 547 13.49 -5.33 -3.97
N LEU A 548 14.52 -5.71 -4.73
CA LEU A 548 14.54 -5.62 -6.19
C LEU A 548 14.35 -7.02 -6.76
N PRO A 549 13.26 -7.30 -7.50
CA PRO A 549 13.03 -8.61 -8.09
C PRO A 549 13.95 -8.84 -9.30
N LYS A 550 13.88 -10.04 -9.90
CA LYS A 550 14.72 -10.44 -11.04
C LYS A 550 14.73 -9.37 -12.16
N GLY A 551 15.92 -8.91 -12.53
CA GLY A 551 16.12 -7.94 -13.60
C GLY A 551 17.30 -7.00 -13.35
N THR A 552 17.56 -6.11 -14.29
CA THR A 552 18.45 -4.96 -14.06
C THR A 552 17.60 -3.78 -13.62
N TRP A 553 18.03 -3.12 -12.55
CA TRP A 553 17.40 -1.94 -11.98
C TRP A 553 18.38 -0.79 -11.91
N VAL A 554 17.99 0.37 -12.41
CA VAL A 554 18.80 1.59 -12.42
C VAL A 554 18.20 2.55 -11.40
N ASP A 555 18.96 2.95 -10.37
CA ASP A 555 18.55 4.04 -9.49
C ASP A 555 18.31 5.29 -10.34
N TYR A 556 17.07 5.79 -10.30
CA TYR A 556 16.61 6.88 -11.16
C TYR A 556 17.41 8.17 -10.97
N TRP A 557 17.97 8.39 -9.78
CA TRP A 557 18.68 9.62 -9.44
C TRP A 557 20.18 9.53 -9.72
N SER A 558 20.79 8.41 -9.34
CA SER A 558 22.25 8.25 -9.42
C SER A 558 22.73 7.57 -10.70
N GLY A 559 21.85 6.86 -11.42
CA GLY A 559 22.22 6.01 -12.53
C GLY A 559 22.90 4.69 -12.11
N LYS A 560 23.05 4.44 -10.79
CA LYS A 560 23.65 3.21 -10.28
C LYS A 560 22.80 2.00 -10.65
N THR A 561 23.44 0.97 -11.19
CA THR A 561 22.75 -0.26 -11.58
C THR A 561 22.83 -1.33 -10.51
N TYR A 562 21.73 -2.07 -10.34
CA TYR A 562 21.58 -3.23 -9.46
C TYR A 562 21.09 -4.41 -10.29
N THR A 563 21.56 -5.61 -9.94
CA THR A 563 21.03 -6.87 -10.51
C THR A 563 20.18 -7.55 -9.45
N GLY A 564 18.89 -7.72 -9.72
CA GLY A 564 17.99 -8.50 -8.88
C GLY A 564 17.94 -9.97 -9.31
N PRO A 565 17.44 -10.88 -8.45
CA PRO A 565 16.82 -10.59 -7.16
C PRO A 565 17.85 -10.21 -6.08
N THR A 566 17.61 -9.11 -5.36
CA THR A 566 18.47 -8.66 -4.26
C THR A 566 17.70 -7.74 -3.31
N THR A 567 18.15 -7.61 -2.06
CA THR A 567 17.65 -6.62 -1.11
C THR A 567 18.71 -5.55 -0.87
N ILE A 568 18.35 -4.28 -1.07
CA ILE A 568 19.22 -3.15 -0.77
C ILE A 568 18.98 -2.70 0.67
N ASN A 569 20.06 -2.61 1.43
CA ASN A 569 20.12 -1.94 2.73
C ASN A 569 21.09 -0.75 2.64
N GLY A 570 20.92 0.24 3.53
CA GLY A 570 21.77 1.42 3.56
C GLY A 570 21.52 2.41 2.41
N TYR A 571 20.36 2.37 1.74
CA TYR A 571 20.10 3.29 0.63
C TYR A 571 20.01 4.73 1.16
N ASN A 572 20.88 5.61 0.65
CA ASN A 572 20.91 7.03 1.02
C ASN A 572 19.71 7.78 0.42
N ALA A 573 18.67 7.95 1.23
CA ALA A 573 17.43 8.66 0.94
C ALA A 573 17.30 9.90 1.82
N PRO A 574 18.06 10.99 1.58
CA PRO A 574 17.79 12.28 2.22
C PRO A 574 16.34 12.74 1.94
N LEU A 575 15.88 13.75 2.68
CA LEU A 575 14.47 14.18 2.64
C LEU A 575 13.96 14.49 1.23
N ASP A 576 14.82 14.97 0.32
CA ASP A 576 14.49 15.34 -1.06
C ASP A 576 14.52 14.17 -2.08
N LYS A 577 14.82 12.95 -1.62
CA LYS A 577 15.04 11.77 -2.47
C LYS A 577 14.16 10.58 -2.06
N LEU A 578 13.23 10.23 -2.94
CA LEU A 578 12.43 9.01 -2.94
C LEU A 578 13.23 7.87 -3.60
N PRO A 579 13.47 6.72 -2.95
CA PRO A 579 14.06 5.57 -3.63
C PRO A 579 13.18 5.11 -4.81
N MET A 580 13.73 5.24 -6.03
CA MET A 580 13.07 4.88 -7.28
C MET A 580 14.06 4.16 -8.19
N PHE A 581 13.64 3.05 -8.78
CA PHE A 581 14.47 2.23 -9.65
C PHE A 581 13.76 1.98 -10.97
N VAL A 582 14.45 2.20 -12.08
CA VAL A 582 13.92 1.99 -13.42
C VAL A 582 14.47 0.70 -14.00
N ARG A 583 13.59 -0.11 -14.58
CA ARG A 583 13.95 -1.38 -15.22
C ARG A 583 14.86 -1.15 -16.43
N GLY A 584 15.88 -1.98 -16.59
CA GLY A 584 16.64 -2.08 -17.83
C GLY A 584 15.74 -2.43 -19.02
N GLY A 585 15.84 -1.65 -20.09
CA GLY A 585 14.97 -1.71 -21.27
C GLY A 585 13.77 -0.77 -21.22
N ALA A 586 13.57 0.01 -20.16
CA ALA A 586 12.46 0.96 -20.07
C ALA A 586 12.52 2.03 -21.17
N VAL A 587 11.34 2.39 -21.68
CA VAL A 587 11.10 3.47 -22.64
C VAL A 587 9.95 4.30 -22.10
N VAL A 588 10.25 5.42 -21.44
CA VAL A 588 9.28 6.19 -20.66
C VAL A 588 8.90 7.47 -21.42
N PRO A 589 7.68 7.57 -21.98
CA PRO A 589 7.21 8.83 -22.55
C PRO A 589 6.93 9.84 -21.45
N MET A 590 7.36 11.07 -21.68
CA MET A 590 7.18 12.18 -20.75
C MET A 590 6.80 13.47 -21.50
N TRP A 591 6.09 14.36 -20.84
CA TRP A 591 6.04 15.75 -21.28
C TRP A 591 7.35 16.48 -21.03
N SER A 592 7.53 17.58 -21.74
CA SER A 592 8.69 18.45 -21.64
C SER A 592 8.93 18.90 -20.20
N GLU A 593 10.20 19.08 -19.85
CA GLU A 593 10.59 19.61 -18.56
C GLU A 593 9.95 20.97 -18.28
N GLY A 594 9.48 21.18 -17.04
CA GLY A 594 8.78 22.41 -16.64
C GLY A 594 7.30 22.46 -16.99
N THR A 595 6.71 21.39 -17.54
CA THR A 595 5.24 21.31 -17.74
C THR A 595 4.52 21.38 -16.39
N THR A 596 3.54 22.28 -16.29
CA THR A 596 2.77 22.52 -15.05
C THR A 596 1.27 22.22 -15.17
N SER A 597 0.78 21.94 -16.39
CA SER A 597 -0.60 21.56 -16.62
C SER A 597 -0.74 20.85 -17.97
N TRP A 598 -1.66 19.90 -18.05
CA TRP A 598 -2.09 19.28 -19.29
C TRP A 598 -2.53 20.32 -20.34
N LYS A 599 -3.09 21.48 -19.94
CA LYS A 599 -3.54 22.51 -20.89
C LYS A 599 -2.38 23.26 -21.55
N THR A 600 -1.31 23.52 -20.80
CA THR A 600 -0.17 24.33 -21.23
C THR A 600 0.99 23.51 -21.78
N ARG A 601 0.88 22.17 -21.75
CA ARG A 601 1.88 21.25 -22.31
C ARG A 601 2.23 21.56 -23.77
N ASP A 602 3.46 21.29 -24.15
CA ASP A 602 3.89 21.32 -25.54
C ASP A 602 3.35 20.09 -26.30
N LYS A 603 2.37 20.29 -27.19
CA LYS A 603 1.83 19.23 -28.05
C LYS A 603 2.71 18.92 -29.26
N GLY A 604 3.65 19.80 -29.57
CA GLY A 604 4.59 19.68 -30.69
C GLY A 604 5.87 18.92 -30.32
N ARG A 605 6.07 18.56 -29.05
CA ARG A 605 7.22 17.77 -28.59
C ARG A 605 6.84 16.71 -27.56
N LEU A 606 7.58 15.61 -27.55
CA LEU A 606 7.50 14.56 -26.53
C LEU A 606 8.92 14.20 -26.05
N SER A 607 9.13 14.17 -24.74
CA SER A 607 10.36 13.61 -24.18
C SER A 607 10.24 12.09 -24.05
N VAL A 608 11.33 11.36 -24.28
CA VAL A 608 11.38 9.90 -24.07
C VAL A 608 12.65 9.56 -23.30
N ASP A 609 12.48 9.07 -22.07
CA ASP A 609 13.60 8.62 -21.24
C ASP A 609 13.84 7.13 -21.46
N VAL A 610 15.06 6.76 -21.85
CA VAL A 610 15.38 5.43 -22.36
C VAL A 610 16.53 4.83 -21.58
N PHE A 611 16.31 3.64 -21.02
CA PHE A 611 17.29 2.85 -20.27
C PHE A 611 17.70 1.64 -21.12
N PRO A 612 18.70 1.73 -22.01
CA PRO A 612 18.89 0.73 -23.05
C PRO A 612 19.32 -0.63 -22.50
N GLN A 613 18.52 -1.67 -22.76
CA GLN A 613 18.89 -3.07 -22.55
C GLN A 613 17.98 -3.97 -23.37
N GLY A 614 18.58 -4.86 -24.18
CA GLY A 614 17.81 -5.81 -24.97
C GLY A 614 16.81 -5.15 -25.91
N THR A 615 15.68 -5.81 -26.15
CA THR A 615 14.57 -5.26 -26.96
C THR A 615 13.34 -5.07 -26.08
N SER A 616 12.78 -3.87 -26.08
CA SER A 616 11.66 -3.49 -25.23
C SER A 616 10.86 -2.36 -25.88
N SER A 617 9.63 -2.13 -25.43
CA SER A 617 8.76 -1.09 -25.98
C SER A 617 7.70 -0.63 -24.99
N PHE A 618 7.17 0.56 -25.25
CA PHE A 618 6.02 1.16 -24.58
C PHE A 618 4.98 1.58 -25.63
N ASP A 619 3.71 1.28 -25.37
CA ASP A 619 2.60 1.72 -26.22
C ASP A 619 1.95 2.97 -25.59
N LEU A 620 2.31 4.14 -26.11
CA LEU A 620 1.77 5.42 -25.68
C LEU A 620 0.33 5.56 -26.19
N TYR A 621 -0.60 5.86 -25.29
CA TYR A 621 -1.99 6.18 -25.59
C TYR A 621 -2.24 7.70 -25.46
N GLU A 622 -2.96 8.27 -26.42
CA GLU A 622 -3.35 9.67 -26.42
C GLU A 622 -4.79 9.85 -26.94
N ASP A 623 -5.57 10.70 -26.30
CA ASP A 623 -6.87 11.19 -26.77
C ASP A 623 -7.02 12.69 -26.42
N ASP A 624 -8.23 13.26 -26.49
CA ASP A 624 -8.45 14.67 -26.14
C ASP A 624 -8.25 15.01 -24.65
N GLY A 625 -8.14 13.99 -23.79
CA GLY A 625 -7.89 14.07 -22.36
C GLY A 625 -9.12 14.34 -21.50
N VAL A 626 -10.25 14.78 -22.06
CA VAL A 626 -11.34 15.36 -21.26
C VAL A 626 -12.74 14.89 -21.63
N THR A 627 -13.02 14.64 -22.91
CA THR A 627 -14.39 14.29 -23.34
C THR A 627 -14.57 12.79 -23.45
N ARG A 628 -15.83 12.37 -23.62
CA ARG A 628 -16.21 10.97 -23.84
C ARG A 628 -15.97 10.48 -25.27
N LYS A 629 -15.41 11.30 -26.17
CA LYS A 629 -15.14 10.92 -27.57
C LYS A 629 -14.20 9.71 -27.72
N HIS A 630 -13.34 9.46 -26.74
CA HIS A 630 -12.48 8.27 -26.73
C HIS A 630 -13.27 6.96 -26.79
N ALA A 631 -14.46 6.91 -26.17
CA ALA A 631 -15.33 5.74 -26.20
C ALA A 631 -15.90 5.45 -27.61
N ALA A 632 -15.93 6.47 -28.47
CA ALA A 632 -16.27 6.35 -29.89
C ALA A 632 -15.04 6.10 -30.79
N GLY A 633 -13.88 5.77 -30.21
CA GLY A 633 -12.64 5.48 -30.92
C GLY A 633 -11.81 6.70 -31.32
N GLN A 634 -12.14 7.90 -30.83
CA GLN A 634 -11.30 9.10 -31.03
C GLN A 634 -10.12 9.11 -30.06
N SER A 635 -9.17 8.25 -30.35
CA SER A 635 -7.91 8.12 -29.63
C SER A 635 -6.82 7.66 -30.60
N SER A 636 -5.59 7.60 -30.11
CA SER A 636 -4.46 7.12 -30.88
C SER A 636 -3.45 6.38 -30.01
N THR A 637 -2.67 5.53 -30.65
CA THR A 637 -1.55 4.83 -30.03
C THR A 637 -0.26 5.05 -30.81
N GLN A 638 0.86 5.11 -30.10
CA GLN A 638 2.19 5.16 -30.67
C GLN A 638 3.13 4.19 -29.96
N LYS A 639 3.74 3.28 -30.72
CA LYS A 639 4.76 2.39 -30.18
C LYS A 639 6.12 3.10 -30.12
N LEU A 640 6.68 3.21 -28.92
CA LEU A 640 8.05 3.65 -28.67
C LEU A 640 8.88 2.43 -28.31
N SER A 641 10.03 2.22 -28.95
CA SER A 641 10.80 0.98 -28.74
C SER A 641 12.29 1.24 -28.67
N VAL A 642 12.99 0.38 -27.92
CA VAL A 642 14.45 0.34 -27.83
C VAL A 642 14.94 -1.03 -28.26
N ARG A 643 16.02 -1.05 -29.04
CA ARG A 643 16.85 -2.22 -29.32
C ARG A 643 18.29 -1.88 -28.98
N ALA A 644 18.85 -2.59 -28.01
CA ALA A 644 20.19 -2.38 -27.48
C ALA A 644 20.87 -3.73 -27.22
N PRO A 645 22.20 -3.75 -27.01
CA PRO A 645 22.87 -4.90 -26.44
C PRO A 645 22.23 -5.32 -25.11
N GLN A 646 22.37 -6.60 -24.74
CA GLN A 646 21.98 -7.07 -23.42
C GLN A 646 22.92 -6.52 -22.32
N ALA A 647 24.19 -6.33 -22.65
CA ALA A 647 25.21 -5.71 -21.82
C ALA A 647 26.33 -5.13 -22.70
N GLY A 648 27.10 -4.18 -22.16
CA GLY A 648 28.30 -3.65 -22.79
C GLY A 648 28.03 -2.70 -23.97
N VAL A 649 29.09 -2.44 -24.73
CA VAL A 649 29.11 -1.47 -25.84
C VAL A 649 28.43 -2.05 -27.08
N GLY A 650 27.64 -1.23 -27.77
CA GLY A 650 27.03 -1.55 -29.05
C GLY A 650 26.09 -0.45 -29.52
N THR A 651 25.40 -0.70 -30.62
CA THR A 651 24.44 0.28 -31.16
C THR A 651 23.15 0.23 -30.35
N VAL A 652 22.71 1.39 -29.85
CA VAL A 652 21.39 1.57 -29.26
C VAL A 652 20.47 2.21 -30.30
N GLN A 653 19.34 1.59 -30.59
CA GLN A 653 18.34 2.08 -31.52
C GLN A 653 17.06 2.40 -30.77
N VAL A 654 16.62 3.65 -30.83
CA VAL A 654 15.32 4.09 -30.31
C VAL A 654 14.42 4.36 -31.51
N THR A 655 13.31 3.63 -31.62
CA THR A 655 12.35 3.80 -32.71
C THR A 655 11.06 4.40 -32.17
N VAL A 656 10.71 5.54 -32.75
CA VAL A 656 9.41 6.20 -32.62
C VAL A 656 8.55 5.69 -33.77
N GLY A 657 7.52 4.89 -33.46
CA GLY A 657 6.60 4.35 -34.45
C GLY A 657 5.66 5.39 -35.04
N ALA A 658 5.03 5.05 -36.17
CA ALA A 658 3.91 5.83 -36.68
C ALA A 658 2.73 5.80 -35.69
N ILE A 659 2.03 6.91 -35.58
CA ILE A 659 0.82 7.03 -34.76
C ILE A 659 -0.34 6.35 -35.49
N LYS A 660 -1.11 5.53 -34.77
CA LYS A 660 -2.32 4.85 -35.25
C LYS A 660 -3.54 5.42 -34.55
N GLY A 661 -4.61 5.71 -35.29
CA GLY A 661 -5.79 6.40 -34.76
C GLY A 661 -5.66 7.93 -34.83
N THR A 662 -6.72 8.62 -34.45
CA THR A 662 -6.84 10.09 -34.51
C THR A 662 -7.81 10.61 -33.48
N TYR A 663 -7.55 11.81 -32.97
CA TYR A 663 -8.46 12.56 -32.12
C TYR A 663 -8.32 14.07 -32.34
N ASP A 664 -9.30 14.85 -31.89
CA ASP A 664 -9.33 16.30 -32.06
C ASP A 664 -8.16 17.00 -31.33
N GLY A 665 -7.47 17.90 -32.02
CA GLY A 665 -6.35 18.65 -31.45
C GLY A 665 -5.04 17.86 -31.37
N GLN A 666 -4.96 16.70 -32.01
CA GLN A 666 -3.72 15.94 -32.20
C GLN A 666 -2.76 16.66 -33.17
N ALA A 667 -1.46 16.71 -32.84
CA ALA A 667 -0.45 17.32 -33.70
C ALA A 667 -0.21 16.51 -34.99
N ALA A 668 -0.13 17.19 -36.14
CA ALA A 668 0.16 16.55 -37.44
C ALA A 668 1.59 15.97 -37.52
N SER A 669 2.50 16.55 -36.76
CA SER A 669 3.89 16.11 -36.58
C SER A 669 4.40 16.57 -35.22
N ARG A 670 5.32 15.84 -34.61
CA ARG A 670 5.97 16.26 -33.35
C ARG A 670 7.46 15.92 -33.33
N GLY A 671 8.24 16.75 -32.64
CA GLY A 671 9.63 16.47 -32.32
C GLY A 671 9.78 15.59 -31.08
N TYR A 672 10.95 14.95 -30.94
CA TYR A 672 11.27 14.10 -29.79
C TYR A 672 12.59 14.52 -29.14
N ASP A 673 12.57 14.57 -27.82
CA ASP A 673 13.73 14.79 -26.97
C ASP A 673 14.06 13.47 -26.25
N LEU A 674 15.09 12.77 -26.71
CA LEU A 674 15.49 11.48 -26.14
C LEU A 674 16.56 11.69 -25.08
N THR A 675 16.35 11.12 -23.90
CA THR A 675 17.37 10.97 -22.85
C THR A 675 17.78 9.51 -22.86
N VAL A 676 18.99 9.20 -23.32
CA VAL A 676 19.46 7.81 -23.47
C VAL A 676 20.57 7.55 -22.46
N HIS A 677 20.26 6.75 -21.43
CA HIS A 677 21.16 6.37 -20.35
C HIS A 677 22.21 5.36 -20.86
N SER A 678 23.23 5.87 -21.55
CA SER A 678 24.29 5.11 -22.18
C SER A 678 25.63 5.53 -21.59
N PRO A 679 26.17 4.78 -20.63
CA PRO A 679 27.41 5.15 -19.98
C PRO A 679 28.65 5.25 -20.88
N LYS A 680 28.61 4.61 -22.06
CA LYS A 680 29.57 4.88 -23.12
C LYS A 680 29.05 6.00 -24.03
N LYS A 681 29.87 7.04 -24.22
CA LYS A 681 29.62 8.09 -25.22
C LYS A 681 29.46 7.47 -26.62
N PRO A 682 28.35 7.73 -27.34
CA PRO A 682 28.21 7.29 -28.72
C PRO A 682 29.24 7.99 -29.63
N ALA A 683 29.74 7.26 -30.62
CA ALA A 683 30.64 7.80 -31.64
C ALA A 683 29.89 8.71 -32.61
N VAL A 684 28.67 8.32 -32.98
CA VAL A 684 27.77 9.09 -33.84
C VAL A 684 26.33 8.80 -33.46
N VAL A 685 25.47 9.81 -33.59
CA VAL A 685 24.02 9.67 -33.43
C VAL A 685 23.37 9.97 -34.78
N LYS A 686 22.44 9.12 -35.20
CA LYS A 686 21.78 9.21 -36.52
C LYS A 686 20.27 9.22 -36.39
N VAL A 687 19.57 9.90 -37.29
CA VAL A 687 18.12 9.73 -37.53
C VAL A 687 17.96 9.14 -38.93
N GLY A 688 17.48 7.90 -39.01
CA GLY A 688 17.55 7.14 -40.25
C GLY A 688 19.01 7.02 -40.73
N ALA A 689 19.29 7.47 -41.95
CA ALA A 689 20.65 7.50 -42.52
C ALA A 689 21.45 8.78 -42.23
N GLN A 690 20.82 9.80 -41.63
CA GLN A 690 21.42 11.14 -41.47
C GLN A 690 22.10 11.28 -40.10
N ASP A 691 23.35 11.75 -40.09
CA ASP A 691 24.09 12.02 -38.85
C ASP A 691 23.60 13.34 -38.21
N LEU A 692 23.35 13.31 -36.89
CA LEU A 692 23.01 14.50 -36.13
C LEU A 692 24.28 15.24 -35.67
N LYS A 693 24.23 16.57 -35.76
CA LYS A 693 25.30 17.45 -35.25
C LYS A 693 25.43 17.29 -33.73
N GLN A 694 26.66 16.98 -33.27
CA GLN A 694 26.99 17.09 -31.86
C GLN A 694 27.13 18.58 -31.47
N VAL A 695 26.47 19.00 -30.41
CA VAL A 695 26.59 20.34 -29.80
C VAL A 695 27.33 20.25 -28.46
N ALA A 696 27.74 21.41 -27.94
CA ALA A 696 28.61 21.47 -26.75
C ALA A 696 27.89 21.01 -25.46
N ASP A 697 26.66 21.46 -25.25
CA ASP A 697 25.93 21.32 -23.99
C ASP A 697 24.41 21.41 -24.16
N ALA A 698 23.69 21.33 -23.05
CA ALA A 698 22.23 21.43 -23.00
C ALA A 698 21.70 22.78 -23.54
N ALA A 699 22.38 23.89 -23.25
CA ALA A 699 21.94 25.22 -23.68
C ALA A 699 22.06 25.39 -25.20
N ALA A 700 23.12 24.85 -25.80
CA ALA A 700 23.29 24.78 -27.24
C ALA A 700 22.26 23.86 -27.89
N LEU A 701 21.94 22.72 -27.27
CA LEU A 701 20.93 21.78 -27.78
C LEU A 701 19.52 22.40 -27.74
N ALA A 702 19.17 23.10 -26.66
CA ALA A 702 17.88 23.77 -26.52
C ALA A 702 17.60 24.76 -27.67
N LYS A 703 18.63 25.51 -28.09
CA LYS A 703 18.57 26.49 -29.19
C LYS A 703 18.61 25.85 -30.59
N ALA A 704 19.20 24.65 -30.72
CA ALA A 704 19.32 23.98 -32.01
C ALA A 704 17.96 23.41 -32.49
N PRO A 705 17.69 23.36 -33.80
CA PRO A 705 16.49 22.70 -34.34
C PRO A 705 16.54 21.18 -34.16
N SER A 706 17.73 20.60 -34.21
CA SER A 706 18.04 19.20 -33.94
C SER A 706 19.52 19.05 -33.59
N GLY A 707 19.90 17.98 -32.92
CA GLY A 707 21.30 17.71 -32.57
C GLY A 707 21.39 16.75 -31.39
N TRP A 708 22.58 16.60 -30.82
CA TRP A 708 22.77 15.86 -29.58
C TRP A 708 23.97 16.37 -28.79
N TYR A 709 23.98 16.16 -27.47
CA TYR A 709 25.18 16.29 -26.65
C TYR A 709 25.28 15.10 -25.69
N TYR A 710 26.45 14.92 -25.08
CA TYR A 710 26.69 13.84 -24.13
C TYR A 710 27.08 14.42 -22.77
N ASP A 711 26.26 14.14 -21.76
CA ASP A 711 26.58 14.39 -20.37
C ASP A 711 27.48 13.24 -19.86
N ALA A 712 28.79 13.49 -19.88
CA ALA A 712 29.78 12.49 -19.45
C ALA A 712 29.77 12.24 -17.94
N ALA A 713 29.27 13.18 -17.14
CA ALA A 713 29.20 13.01 -15.69
C ALA A 713 28.07 12.05 -15.29
N LYS A 714 26.97 12.07 -16.05
CA LYS A 714 25.82 11.18 -15.84
C LYS A 714 25.80 9.94 -16.72
N GLY A 715 26.61 9.90 -17.77
CA GLY A 715 26.57 8.82 -18.76
C GLY A 715 25.31 8.84 -19.61
N ILE A 716 24.88 10.03 -20.04
CA ILE A 716 23.60 10.23 -20.74
C ILE A 716 23.83 10.95 -22.06
N ALA A 717 23.28 10.41 -23.14
CA ALA A 717 23.17 11.10 -24.42
C ALA A 717 21.80 11.78 -24.53
N HIS A 718 21.79 13.10 -24.73
CA HIS A 718 20.58 13.87 -24.99
C HIS A 718 20.46 14.14 -26.48
N VAL A 719 19.36 13.73 -27.10
CA VAL A 719 19.13 13.82 -28.54
C VAL A 719 17.87 14.61 -28.83
N LYS A 720 17.98 15.65 -29.64
CA LYS A 720 16.86 16.48 -30.11
C LYS A 720 16.61 16.18 -31.59
N THR A 721 15.42 15.70 -31.91
CA THR A 721 15.01 15.44 -33.30
C THR A 721 14.20 16.60 -33.87
N THR A 722 14.18 16.70 -35.21
CA THR A 722 13.18 17.47 -35.95
C THR A 722 11.80 16.82 -35.82
N ALA A 723 10.74 17.51 -36.26
CA ALA A 723 9.39 16.96 -36.21
C ALA A 723 9.24 15.74 -37.15
N VAL A 724 8.68 14.66 -36.63
CA VAL A 724 8.30 13.45 -37.38
C VAL A 724 6.80 13.52 -37.66
N ALA A 725 6.41 13.36 -38.92
CA ALA A 725 5.01 13.31 -39.32
C ALA A 725 4.29 12.12 -38.65
N ARG A 726 3.03 12.31 -38.26
CA ARG A 726 2.25 11.29 -37.53
C ARG A 726 2.18 9.93 -38.25
N SER A 727 2.15 9.94 -39.59
CA SER A 727 2.06 8.74 -40.44
C SER A 727 3.41 8.04 -40.66
N SER A 728 4.50 8.60 -40.13
CA SER A 728 5.87 8.12 -40.36
C SER A 728 6.47 7.57 -39.08
N SER A 729 7.42 6.64 -39.23
CA SER A 729 8.30 6.21 -38.15
C SER A 729 9.68 6.86 -38.30
N ALA A 730 10.39 7.00 -37.18
CA ALA A 730 11.78 7.46 -37.16
C ALA A 730 12.60 6.60 -36.19
N THR A 731 13.80 6.20 -36.61
CA THR A 731 14.75 5.47 -35.76
C THR A 731 15.97 6.34 -35.50
N VAL A 732 16.24 6.58 -34.22
CA VAL A 732 17.46 7.21 -33.74
C VAL A 732 18.47 6.13 -33.38
N SER A 733 19.63 6.11 -34.05
CA SER A 733 20.70 5.14 -33.79
C SER A 733 21.91 5.82 -33.15
N LEU A 734 22.27 5.38 -31.95
CA LEU A 734 23.46 5.80 -31.22
C LEU A 734 24.53 4.71 -31.39
N VAL A 735 25.45 4.92 -32.33
CA VAL A 735 26.48 3.93 -32.69
C VAL A 735 27.65 4.03 -31.70
N GLY A 736 28.09 2.89 -31.16
CA GLY A 736 29.16 2.84 -30.16
C GLY A 736 28.72 3.30 -28.76
N ALA A 737 27.42 3.40 -28.52
CA ALA A 737 26.79 3.56 -27.21
C ALA A 737 26.95 2.28 -26.37
N SER A 738 26.21 2.15 -25.27
CA SER A 738 26.15 0.92 -24.48
C SER A 738 24.77 0.67 -23.92
N ALA A 739 24.52 -0.58 -23.51
CA ALA A 739 23.45 -0.85 -22.55
C ALA A 739 23.70 -0.11 -21.23
N VAL A 740 22.65 0.05 -20.40
CA VAL A 740 22.77 0.58 -19.03
C VAL A 740 23.69 -0.29 -18.17
N VAL A 741 23.75 -1.59 -18.46
CA VAL A 741 24.68 -2.53 -17.81
C VAL A 741 25.99 -2.58 -18.61
N GLY A 742 27.12 -2.23 -17.99
CA GLY A 742 28.44 -2.51 -18.57
C GLY A 742 29.45 -1.36 -18.63
N SER A 743 29.17 -0.17 -18.08
CA SER A 743 30.25 0.71 -17.63
C SER A 743 30.57 0.41 -16.17
N HIS A 744 31.67 -0.31 -15.97
CA HIS A 744 32.62 -0.17 -14.87
C HIS A 744 32.18 0.86 -13.82
N ASP A 745 31.38 0.42 -12.86
CA ASP A 745 31.11 1.21 -11.67
C ASP A 745 32.36 1.10 -10.81
N ASP A 746 33.32 2.00 -11.04
CA ASP A 746 34.52 2.11 -10.19
C ASP A 746 34.14 2.52 -8.75
N SER A 747 32.87 2.90 -8.50
CA SER A 747 32.27 3.16 -7.19
C SER A 747 31.51 1.94 -6.61
N ALA A 748 31.43 0.82 -7.34
CA ALA A 748 30.83 -0.41 -6.87
C ALA A 748 31.78 -1.11 -5.90
N ALA A 749 31.97 -0.55 -4.73
CA ALA A 749 32.43 -1.35 -3.61
C ALA A 749 31.36 -1.32 -2.54
N ALA A 750 31.07 -2.49 -2.00
CA ALA A 750 30.07 -2.65 -0.95
C ALA A 750 30.79 -2.71 0.40
N VAL A 751 30.12 -2.17 1.41
CA VAL A 751 30.44 -2.43 2.81
C VAL A 751 29.19 -2.99 3.47
N SER A 752 29.36 -3.89 4.42
CA SER A 752 28.30 -4.38 5.29
C SER A 752 28.81 -4.45 6.72
N ILE A 753 27.94 -4.15 7.68
CA ILE A 753 28.22 -4.27 9.11
C ILE A 753 27.22 -5.25 9.73
N LYS A 754 27.71 -6.22 10.50
CA LYS A 754 26.84 -7.15 11.22
C LYS A 754 26.62 -6.63 12.63
N THR A 755 25.62 -5.78 12.81
CA THR A 755 25.25 -5.26 14.12
C THR A 755 24.59 -6.36 14.96
N PRO A 756 24.85 -6.41 16.28
CA PRO A 756 24.05 -7.24 17.16
C PRO A 756 22.61 -6.70 17.18
N ALA A 757 21.61 -7.58 17.26
CA ALA A 757 20.21 -7.17 17.33
C ALA A 757 19.93 -6.28 18.55
N MET A 758 20.66 -6.52 19.64
CA MET A 758 20.62 -5.71 20.86
C MET A 758 22.00 -5.54 21.46
N SER A 759 22.23 -4.37 22.03
CA SER A 759 23.44 -4.05 22.77
C SER A 759 23.06 -3.58 24.17
N ALA A 760 23.23 -4.44 25.16
CA ALA A 760 22.91 -4.10 26.54
C ALA A 760 23.78 -2.93 27.04
N PRO A 761 23.25 -2.00 27.84
CA PRO A 761 24.09 -1.03 28.56
C PRO A 761 25.23 -1.74 29.31
N GLY A 762 26.44 -1.17 29.21
CA GLY A 762 27.67 -1.72 29.80
C GLY A 762 28.32 -2.85 28.99
N SER A 763 27.73 -3.28 27.87
CA SER A 763 28.27 -4.38 27.07
C SER A 763 29.30 -3.92 26.03
N THR A 764 30.14 -4.86 25.58
CA THR A 764 31.03 -4.68 24.44
C THR A 764 30.94 -5.89 23.53
N ALA A 765 30.66 -5.67 22.24
CA ALA A 765 30.53 -6.72 21.23
C ALA A 765 31.55 -6.53 20.11
N THR A 766 32.06 -7.64 19.57
CA THR A 766 32.86 -7.61 18.35
C THR A 766 31.93 -7.56 17.15
N VAL A 767 32.07 -6.53 16.32
CA VAL A 767 31.22 -6.26 15.16
C VAL A 767 32.05 -6.46 13.89
N PRO A 768 31.76 -7.50 13.08
CA PRO A 768 32.44 -7.69 11.81
C PRO A 768 31.89 -6.74 10.75
N VAL A 769 32.80 -6.11 10.02
CA VAL A 769 32.54 -5.27 8.86
C VAL A 769 33.18 -5.93 7.64
N THR A 770 32.37 -6.24 6.64
CA THR A 770 32.85 -6.86 5.40
C THR A 770 32.84 -5.84 4.27
N VAL A 771 33.98 -5.66 3.61
CA VAL A 771 34.08 -4.89 2.37
C VAL A 771 34.19 -5.84 1.19
N ARG A 772 33.58 -5.49 0.06
CA ARG A 772 33.63 -6.27 -1.18
C ARG A 772 33.93 -5.35 -2.34
N ASN A 773 34.85 -5.75 -3.19
CA ASN A 773 35.10 -5.07 -4.45
C ASN A 773 34.14 -5.60 -5.52
N ASP A 774 33.11 -4.82 -5.84
CA ASP A 774 32.17 -5.08 -6.94
C ASP A 774 32.53 -4.29 -8.21
N ALA A 775 33.61 -3.53 -8.16
CA ALA A 775 34.14 -2.80 -9.28
C ALA A 775 34.90 -3.77 -10.18
N THR A 776 35.02 -3.39 -11.44
CA THR A 776 35.75 -4.12 -12.46
C THR A 776 37.27 -3.92 -12.37
N VAL A 777 37.76 -3.18 -11.38
CA VAL A 777 39.18 -2.85 -11.18
C VAL A 777 39.61 -3.06 -9.72
N PRO A 778 40.91 -3.27 -9.43
CA PRO A 778 41.39 -3.39 -8.06
C PRO A 778 41.20 -2.10 -7.24
N LEU A 779 40.81 -2.24 -5.97
CA LEU A 779 40.73 -1.13 -5.02
C LEU A 779 42.03 -0.99 -4.24
N ASN A 780 42.43 0.22 -3.88
CA ASN A 780 43.59 0.53 -3.04
C ASN A 780 43.21 1.54 -1.95
N ASP A 781 44.15 1.95 -1.11
CA ASP A 781 43.98 2.98 -0.06
C ASP A 781 42.73 2.80 0.81
N MET A 782 42.46 1.55 1.17
CA MET A 782 41.20 1.12 1.76
C MET A 782 41.13 1.39 3.27
N THR A 783 40.09 2.09 3.72
CA THR A 783 39.80 2.33 5.14
C THR A 783 38.34 2.09 5.45
N VAL A 784 38.05 1.56 6.63
CA VAL A 784 36.69 1.38 7.16
C VAL A 784 36.56 2.18 8.44
N LYS A 785 35.62 3.12 8.48
CA LYS A 785 35.25 3.87 9.69
C LYS A 785 33.91 3.38 10.22
N VAL A 786 33.82 3.03 11.49
CA VAL A 786 32.56 2.69 12.17
C VAL A 786 32.22 3.78 13.18
N ALA A 787 30.99 4.28 13.12
CA ALA A 787 30.47 5.28 14.05
C ALA A 787 29.02 4.94 14.44
N SER A 788 28.62 5.42 15.62
CA SER A 788 27.23 5.38 16.08
C SER A 788 26.62 6.78 15.98
N ASP A 789 25.30 6.87 15.75
CA ASP A 789 24.51 8.10 15.88
C ASP A 789 24.07 8.39 17.33
N THR A 790 24.30 7.44 18.23
CA THR A 790 23.81 7.47 19.61
C THR A 790 24.94 7.68 20.60
N ASP A 791 24.81 8.73 21.42
CA ASP A 791 25.73 9.05 22.52
C ASP A 791 25.84 7.88 23.50
N GLY A 792 27.08 7.57 23.89
CA GLY A 792 27.39 6.42 24.76
C GLY A 792 27.69 5.12 24.01
N ILE A 793 27.55 5.08 22.68
CA ILE A 793 27.98 3.94 21.85
C ILE A 793 29.24 4.31 21.06
N THR A 794 30.33 3.57 21.25
CA THR A 794 31.62 3.88 20.63
C THR A 794 32.22 2.65 19.96
N ALA A 795 32.95 2.86 18.86
CA ALA A 795 33.69 1.82 18.15
C ALA A 795 35.20 1.94 18.41
N SER A 796 35.88 0.82 18.67
CA SER A 796 37.31 0.77 18.94
C SER A 796 38.00 -0.43 18.26
N PRO A 797 38.95 -0.21 17.33
CA PRO A 797 39.26 1.09 16.73
C PRO A 797 38.08 1.60 15.88
N ALA A 798 37.86 2.92 15.89
CA ALA A 798 36.80 3.56 15.10
C ALA A 798 37.14 3.62 13.60
N THR A 799 38.42 3.58 13.23
CA THR A 799 38.90 3.53 11.83
C THR A 799 39.92 2.42 11.69
N ILE A 800 39.74 1.57 10.68
CA ILE A 800 40.58 0.42 10.37
C ILE A 800 41.15 0.61 8.97
N THR A 801 42.47 0.56 8.83
CA THR A 801 43.13 0.52 7.51
C THR A 801 43.20 -0.92 7.02
N ILE A 802 42.81 -1.17 5.79
CA ILE A 802 42.85 -2.49 5.15
C ILE A 802 44.11 -2.55 4.28
N PRO A 803 45.15 -3.32 4.65
CA PRO A 803 46.38 -3.36 3.88
C PRO A 803 46.21 -4.11 2.56
N GLY A 804 46.96 -3.67 1.54
CA GLY A 804 46.98 -4.24 0.19
C GLY A 804 45.87 -3.70 -0.72
N GLY A 805 45.83 -4.20 -1.96
CA GLY A 805 44.72 -3.95 -2.88
C GLY A 805 43.66 -5.06 -2.81
N LEU A 806 42.40 -4.75 -3.11
CA LEU A 806 41.30 -5.73 -3.18
C LEU A 806 40.92 -5.97 -4.64
N GLN A 807 41.12 -7.19 -5.14
CA GLN A 807 40.82 -7.54 -6.54
C GLN A 807 39.31 -7.59 -6.81
N PRO A 808 38.85 -7.38 -8.06
CA PRO A 808 37.44 -7.53 -8.44
C PRO A 808 36.84 -8.85 -7.94
N GLY A 809 35.66 -8.78 -7.34
CA GLY A 809 34.94 -9.94 -6.77
C GLY A 809 35.47 -10.43 -5.42
N ALA A 810 36.60 -9.91 -4.92
CA ALA A 810 37.13 -10.30 -3.62
C ALA A 810 36.45 -9.52 -2.47
N SER A 811 36.41 -10.14 -1.30
CA SER A 811 35.91 -9.54 -0.07
C SER A 811 36.92 -9.66 1.07
N LYS A 812 36.87 -8.73 2.02
CA LYS A 812 37.69 -8.77 3.23
C LYS A 812 36.86 -8.33 4.43
N THR A 813 36.95 -9.09 5.52
CA THR A 813 36.28 -8.77 6.78
C THR A 813 37.30 -8.21 7.76
N VAL A 814 36.94 -7.11 8.41
CA VAL A 814 37.66 -6.52 9.53
C VAL A 814 36.74 -6.44 10.74
N ASN A 815 37.29 -6.47 11.95
CA ASN A 815 36.52 -6.45 13.18
C ASN A 815 36.76 -5.13 13.92
N THR A 816 35.69 -4.50 14.41
CA THR A 816 35.77 -3.44 15.41
C THR A 816 35.04 -3.88 16.67
N LYS A 817 35.41 -3.33 17.84
CA LYS A 817 34.64 -3.54 19.08
C LYS A 817 33.68 -2.38 19.26
N VAL A 818 32.40 -2.65 19.41
CA VAL A 818 31.39 -1.65 19.76
C VAL A 818 31.07 -1.78 21.25
N SER A 819 31.29 -0.70 22.00
CA SER A 819 31.03 -0.60 23.43
C SER A 819 29.83 0.32 23.68
N VAL A 820 28.90 -0.12 24.52
CA VAL A 820 27.73 0.65 24.95
C VAL A 820 27.91 1.02 26.42
N SER A 821 27.91 2.32 26.74
CA SER A 821 28.02 2.78 28.12
C SER A 821 26.75 2.46 28.93
N ASP A 822 26.88 2.39 30.26
CA ASP A 822 25.72 2.24 31.16
C ASP A 822 24.76 3.45 31.11
N THR A 823 25.24 4.57 30.59
CA THR A 823 24.51 5.83 30.41
C THR A 823 23.95 6.01 29.01
N ALA A 824 24.14 5.04 28.11
CA ALA A 824 23.64 5.12 26.74
C ALA A 824 22.11 5.23 26.76
N LYS A 825 21.57 6.15 25.95
CA LYS A 825 20.13 6.37 25.87
C LYS A 825 19.45 5.10 25.32
N PRO A 826 18.44 4.52 26.00
CA PRO A 826 17.65 3.43 25.43
C PRO A 826 16.93 3.84 24.15
N GLY A 827 16.85 2.95 23.17
CA GLY A 827 16.26 3.21 21.85
C GLY A 827 16.96 2.47 20.71
N SER A 828 16.53 2.70 19.47
CA SER A 828 17.28 2.25 18.29
C SER A 828 18.53 3.12 18.13
N ALA A 829 19.65 2.49 17.83
CA ALA A 829 20.91 3.13 17.52
C ALA A 829 21.45 2.62 16.18
N THR A 830 21.96 3.53 15.36
CA THR A 830 22.48 3.23 14.03
C THR A 830 23.99 3.14 14.08
N LEU A 831 24.54 1.97 13.75
CA LEU A 831 25.98 1.80 13.50
C LEU A 831 26.24 1.90 12.01
N THR A 832 26.99 2.94 11.61
CA THR A 832 27.35 3.18 10.21
C THR A 832 28.80 2.78 9.97
N ALA A 833 29.01 1.82 9.06
CA ALA A 833 30.31 1.53 8.47
C ALA A 833 30.48 2.34 7.18
N THR A 834 31.54 3.14 7.09
CA THR A 834 31.95 3.89 5.91
C THR A 834 33.23 3.29 5.37
N PHE A 835 33.18 2.74 4.16
CA PHE A 835 34.32 2.20 3.44
C PHE A 835 34.83 3.20 2.40
N ALA A 836 36.00 3.77 2.62
CA ALA A 836 36.69 4.64 1.67
C ALA A 836 37.83 3.89 0.99
N TYR A 837 38.02 4.13 -0.31
CA TYR A 837 39.02 3.43 -1.12
C TYR A 837 39.37 4.25 -2.36
N SER A 838 40.45 3.89 -3.06
CA SER A 838 40.83 4.46 -4.35
C SER A 838 40.71 3.42 -5.47
N ALA A 839 40.19 3.84 -6.63
CA ALA A 839 40.17 3.05 -7.86
C ALA A 839 40.57 3.96 -9.02
N ARG A 840 41.55 3.52 -9.85
CA ARG A 840 42.15 4.33 -10.93
C ARG A 840 42.56 5.76 -10.49
N SER A 841 43.18 5.86 -9.31
CA SER A 841 43.66 7.13 -8.73
C SER A 841 42.56 8.15 -8.40
N ARG A 842 41.29 7.73 -8.31
CA ARG A 842 40.17 8.51 -7.77
C ARG A 842 39.70 7.90 -6.47
N SER A 843 39.33 8.75 -5.51
CA SER A 843 38.81 8.32 -4.21
C SER A 843 37.29 8.17 -4.25
N TYR A 844 36.82 7.09 -3.65
CA TYR A 844 35.40 6.77 -3.51
C TYR A 844 35.10 6.42 -2.06
N SER A 845 33.81 6.48 -1.70
CA SER A 845 33.34 5.92 -0.45
C SER A 845 31.98 5.24 -0.66
N SER A 846 31.75 4.22 0.14
CA SER A 846 30.45 3.57 0.30
C SER A 846 30.14 3.50 1.79
N SER A 847 28.86 3.49 2.15
CA SER A 847 28.45 3.33 3.53
C SER A 847 27.34 2.31 3.64
N PHE A 848 27.27 1.68 4.80
CA PHE A 848 26.22 0.77 5.18
C PHE A 848 25.94 0.97 6.65
N SER A 849 24.67 1.08 6.99
CA SER A 849 24.22 1.26 8.36
C SER A 849 23.43 0.02 8.78
N GLY A 850 23.72 -0.49 9.97
CA GLY A 850 22.90 -1.48 10.65
C GLY A 850 22.32 -0.89 11.92
N GLU A 851 21.11 -1.32 12.29
CA GLU A 851 20.49 -0.93 13.55
C GLU A 851 20.84 -1.92 14.66
N THR A 852 20.95 -1.41 15.88
CA THR A 852 20.96 -2.19 17.13
C THR A 852 20.02 -1.49 18.10
N VAL A 853 19.32 -2.26 18.93
CA VAL A 853 18.49 -1.68 20.00
C VAL A 853 19.27 -1.66 21.31
N VAL A 854 19.28 -0.52 21.99
CA VAL A 854 19.71 -0.37 23.39
C VAL A 854 18.46 -0.48 24.27
N PRO A 855 18.27 -1.59 25.02
CA PRO A 855 17.09 -1.74 25.86
C PRO A 855 17.17 -0.86 27.11
N TYR A 856 16.01 -0.48 27.66
CA TYR A 856 15.92 0.00 29.03
C TYR A 856 16.43 -1.08 29.98
N ALA A 857 17.30 -0.71 30.92
CA ALA A 857 17.92 -1.68 31.84
C ALA A 857 16.91 -2.46 32.70
N THR A 858 15.77 -1.84 33.01
CA THR A 858 14.63 -2.44 33.71
C THR A 858 13.33 -1.78 33.25
N LEU A 859 12.18 -2.42 33.50
CA LEU A 859 10.87 -1.80 33.25
C LEU A 859 10.71 -0.48 34.02
N ALA A 860 11.22 -0.39 35.26
CA ALA A 860 11.13 0.82 36.07
C ALA A 860 11.85 2.02 35.45
N LYS A 861 12.92 1.79 34.67
CA LYS A 861 13.58 2.86 33.90
C LYS A 861 12.78 3.29 32.67
N ALA A 862 11.82 2.47 32.24
CA ALA A 862 10.90 2.77 31.16
C ALA A 862 9.59 3.41 31.64
N TYR A 863 9.39 3.62 32.95
CA TYR A 863 8.20 4.30 33.46
C TYR A 863 8.17 5.76 33.00
N ASP A 864 7.07 6.13 32.35
CA ASP A 864 6.87 7.42 31.71
C ASP A 864 5.48 8.01 32.00
N ASN A 865 4.70 7.36 32.87
CA ASN A 865 3.37 7.80 33.25
C ASN A 865 3.04 7.55 34.74
N VAL A 866 2.16 8.39 35.29
CA VAL A 866 1.67 8.31 36.69
C VAL A 866 0.28 7.67 36.70
N GLY A 867 0.24 6.37 36.97
CA GLY A 867 -0.97 5.55 36.89
C GLY A 867 -1.74 5.40 38.19
N VAL A 868 -1.06 5.50 39.34
CA VAL A 868 -1.65 5.36 40.67
C VAL A 868 -1.31 6.56 41.56
N THR A 869 -2.32 7.12 42.21
CA THR A 869 -2.16 8.20 43.19
C THR A 869 -2.92 7.89 44.49
N ASP A 870 -2.66 8.70 45.51
CA ASP A 870 -3.35 8.70 46.78
C ASP A 870 -4.02 10.06 47.09
N ALA A 871 -4.64 10.18 48.25
CA ALA A 871 -5.32 11.41 48.69
C ALA A 871 -4.41 12.65 48.75
N LYS A 872 -3.07 12.47 48.78
CA LYS A 872 -2.10 13.57 48.80
C LYS A 872 -1.55 13.89 47.41
N THR A 873 -1.64 12.94 46.48
CA THR A 873 -0.92 12.98 45.20
C THR A 873 -1.82 12.93 43.96
N TYR A 874 -3.15 12.94 44.12
CA TYR A 874 -4.10 12.84 43.02
C TYR A 874 -3.90 13.86 41.89
N ALA A 875 -3.39 15.06 42.20
CA ALA A 875 -3.09 16.09 41.19
C ALA A 875 -1.97 15.70 40.20
N GLN A 876 -1.17 14.68 40.50
CA GLN A 876 -0.11 14.19 39.62
C GLN A 876 -0.56 13.03 38.71
N GLY A 877 -1.75 12.46 38.92
CA GLY A 877 -2.26 11.35 38.12
C GLY A 877 -2.49 11.74 36.66
N ASP A 878 -2.21 10.83 35.73
CA ASP A 878 -2.47 11.04 34.30
C ASP A 878 -2.54 9.72 33.51
N LEU A 879 -3.20 8.71 34.07
CA LEU A 879 -3.27 7.39 33.47
C LEU A 879 -3.87 7.44 32.06
N ASP A 880 -4.96 8.19 31.86
CA ASP A 880 -5.71 8.26 30.59
C ASP A 880 -5.48 9.53 29.76
N GLY A 881 -4.57 10.42 30.18
CA GLY A 881 -4.34 11.73 29.57
C GLY A 881 -5.34 12.81 30.02
N GLY A 882 -6.36 12.44 30.79
CA GLY A 882 -7.37 13.31 31.39
C GLY A 882 -7.06 13.70 32.83
N LYS A 883 -5.84 13.45 33.31
CA LYS A 883 -5.42 13.63 34.70
C LYS A 883 -6.12 12.71 35.72
N ASP A 884 -6.72 11.62 35.25
CA ASP A 884 -7.31 10.60 36.11
C ASP A 884 -6.31 9.48 36.44
N SER A 885 -6.48 8.77 37.56
CA SER A 885 -5.59 7.68 37.96
C SER A 885 -6.27 6.66 38.88
N LEU A 886 -5.68 5.47 39.01
CA LEU A 886 -6.19 4.41 39.88
C LEU A 886 -6.14 4.83 41.36
N TYR A 887 -7.16 4.44 42.12
CA TYR A 887 -7.30 4.71 43.54
C TYR A 887 -6.29 3.89 44.38
N GLY A 888 -5.20 4.51 44.81
CA GLY A 888 -4.07 3.85 45.47
C GLY A 888 -4.40 3.21 46.82
N GLU A 889 -5.20 3.85 47.67
CA GLU A 889 -5.61 3.27 48.95
C GLU A 889 -6.55 2.07 48.76
N GLY A 890 -7.42 2.12 47.74
CA GLY A 890 -8.28 0.99 47.37
C GLY A 890 -7.47 -0.19 46.86
N LEU A 891 -6.47 0.06 46.00
CA LEU A 891 -5.54 -0.97 45.53
C LEU A 891 -4.76 -1.59 46.70
N ALA A 892 -4.26 -0.75 47.62
CA ALA A 892 -3.52 -1.22 48.78
C ALA A 892 -4.37 -2.10 49.71
N ALA A 893 -5.64 -1.75 49.91
CA ALA A 893 -6.60 -2.58 50.65
C ALA A 893 -6.87 -3.93 49.97
N ALA A 894 -6.80 -3.96 48.63
CA ALA A 894 -6.86 -5.19 47.82
C ALA A 894 -5.52 -5.94 47.72
N GLY A 895 -4.49 -5.53 48.49
CA GLY A 895 -3.18 -6.18 48.51
C GLY A 895 -2.20 -5.71 47.42
N ILE A 896 -2.59 -4.75 46.57
CA ILE A 896 -1.74 -4.15 45.54
C ILE A 896 -1.19 -2.82 46.04
N LYS A 897 0.04 -2.84 46.57
CA LYS A 897 0.75 -1.66 47.10
C LYS A 897 2.18 -1.61 46.58
N PRO A 898 2.89 -0.47 46.68
CA PRO A 898 4.24 -0.35 46.16
C PRO A 898 5.18 -1.50 46.59
N GLY A 899 5.77 -2.18 45.61
CA GLY A 899 6.67 -3.32 45.82
C GLY A 899 6.03 -4.65 46.21
N ALA A 900 4.70 -4.75 46.28
CA ALA A 900 4.00 -5.98 46.65
C ALA A 900 4.14 -7.08 45.58
N THR A 901 4.16 -8.34 46.01
CA THR A 901 4.04 -9.48 45.10
C THR A 901 2.58 -9.67 44.70
N VAL A 902 2.31 -9.67 43.39
CA VAL A 902 0.99 -9.91 42.80
C VAL A 902 1.06 -11.22 42.02
N THR A 903 0.09 -12.13 42.21
CA THR A 903 0.06 -13.41 41.48
C THR A 903 -1.16 -13.47 40.56
N SER A 904 -0.95 -13.80 39.28
CA SER A 904 -2.03 -13.98 38.30
C SER A 904 -1.57 -14.84 37.12
N ASN A 905 -2.48 -15.63 36.55
CA ASN A 905 -2.19 -16.60 35.48
C ASN A 905 -0.99 -17.52 35.82
N GLY A 906 -0.87 -17.94 37.09
CA GLY A 906 0.22 -18.80 37.56
C GLY A 906 1.61 -18.16 37.58
N LEU A 907 1.72 -16.83 37.41
CA LEU A 907 2.97 -16.07 37.46
C LEU A 907 2.96 -15.10 38.63
N SER A 908 4.14 -14.84 39.20
CA SER A 908 4.34 -13.81 40.24
C SER A 908 5.00 -12.57 39.64
N TYR A 909 4.42 -11.42 39.93
CA TYR A 909 4.85 -10.09 39.50
C TYR A 909 5.25 -9.27 40.73
N THR A 910 6.19 -8.35 40.58
CA THR A 910 6.44 -7.31 41.58
C THR A 910 5.74 -6.04 41.11
N TRP A 911 4.73 -5.59 41.87
CA TRP A 911 4.08 -4.30 41.63
C TRP A 911 5.12 -3.17 41.69
N PRO A 912 5.00 -2.10 40.88
CA PRO A 912 5.90 -0.96 40.92
C PRO A 912 6.24 -0.51 42.35
N GLY A 913 7.53 -0.35 42.65
CA GLY A 913 8.01 0.17 43.94
C GLY A 913 7.97 1.70 44.05
N SER A 914 7.49 2.39 43.00
CA SER A 914 7.37 3.85 42.95
C SER A 914 6.43 4.35 44.06
N ALA A 915 6.74 5.53 44.61
CA ALA A 915 5.79 6.23 45.48
C ALA A 915 4.55 6.67 44.66
N TYR A 916 3.38 6.71 45.28
CA TYR A 916 2.18 7.27 44.64
C TYR A 916 2.43 8.69 44.12
N GLY A 917 1.85 9.02 42.97
CA GLY A 917 2.08 10.32 42.31
C GLY A 917 3.39 10.43 41.52
N THR A 918 4.18 9.34 41.42
CA THR A 918 5.37 9.27 40.57
C THR A 918 5.19 8.23 39.47
N ALA A 919 6.04 8.27 38.45
CA ALA A 919 5.91 7.35 37.32
C ALA A 919 6.04 5.89 37.78
N ASP A 920 5.03 5.09 37.46
CA ASP A 920 4.85 3.72 37.97
C ASP A 920 4.44 2.73 36.87
N ASN A 921 4.20 3.22 35.65
CA ASN A 921 3.91 2.39 34.50
C ASN A 921 4.59 2.93 33.25
N ALA A 922 4.79 2.04 32.28
CA ALA A 922 5.25 2.40 30.95
C ALA A 922 4.06 2.36 29.98
N LYS A 923 3.81 3.47 29.28
CA LYS A 923 2.90 3.51 28.12
C LYS A 923 3.52 2.74 26.98
N ALA A 924 2.84 1.73 26.45
CA ALA A 924 3.41 0.90 25.39
C ALA A 924 3.57 1.73 24.09
N ALA A 925 4.80 2.09 23.75
CA ALA A 925 5.17 2.88 22.59
C ALA A 925 6.43 2.30 21.95
N THR A 926 6.46 0.97 21.77
CA THR A 926 7.57 0.21 21.16
C THR A 926 8.91 0.21 21.92
N GLN A 927 8.92 0.64 23.18
CA GLN A 927 10.11 0.54 24.02
C GLN A 927 10.53 -0.91 24.24
N THR A 928 11.85 -1.14 24.20
CA THR A 928 12.46 -2.44 24.48
C THR A 928 13.06 -2.43 25.88
N ILE A 929 12.68 -3.42 26.69
CA ILE A 929 13.04 -3.53 28.10
C ILE A 929 13.85 -4.79 28.30
N ALA A 930 14.99 -4.70 28.97
CA ALA A 930 15.77 -5.85 29.36
C ALA A 930 14.99 -6.67 30.41
N VAL A 931 14.79 -7.95 30.11
CA VAL A 931 14.07 -8.90 30.97
C VAL A 931 14.88 -10.18 30.97
N LYS A 932 15.14 -10.75 32.15
CA LYS A 932 15.87 -12.03 32.28
C LYS A 932 14.94 -13.09 32.81
N GLY A 933 14.92 -14.25 32.16
CA GLY A 933 14.19 -15.42 32.65
C GLY A 933 14.05 -16.49 31.60
N ARG A 934 13.53 -17.65 32.01
CA ARG A 934 13.20 -18.78 31.14
C ARG A 934 11.89 -19.40 31.59
N GLY A 935 11.03 -19.76 30.65
CA GLY A 935 9.71 -20.29 30.96
C GLY A 935 8.83 -20.44 29.73
N LYS A 936 7.56 -20.84 29.93
CA LYS A 936 6.57 -21.00 28.86
C LYS A 936 5.76 -19.74 28.56
N ALA A 937 5.81 -18.73 29.43
CA ALA A 937 5.01 -17.53 29.29
C ALA A 937 5.74 -16.26 29.78
N LEU A 938 5.53 -15.17 29.05
CA LEU A 938 5.75 -13.80 29.47
C LEU A 938 4.41 -13.26 29.96
N GLY A 939 4.34 -12.96 31.24
CA GLY A 939 3.23 -12.26 31.86
C GLY A 939 3.39 -10.75 31.75
N LEU A 940 2.29 -10.06 31.47
CA LEU A 940 2.16 -8.62 31.57
C LEU A 940 1.05 -8.29 32.56
N LEU A 941 1.33 -7.37 33.49
CA LEU A 941 0.37 -6.80 34.42
C LEU A 941 0.12 -5.35 34.02
N GLY A 942 -1.13 -4.97 33.77
CA GLY A 942 -1.44 -3.70 33.13
C GLY A 942 -2.92 -3.36 33.04
N THR A 943 -3.22 -2.26 32.35
CA THR A 943 -4.58 -1.86 32.01
C THR A 943 -4.59 -1.05 30.70
N ALA A 944 -5.76 -0.73 30.18
CA ALA A 944 -5.89 0.14 29.01
C ALA A 944 -6.84 1.31 29.23
N THR A 945 -6.65 2.40 28.51
CA THR A 945 -7.43 3.64 28.67
C THR A 945 -8.33 3.95 27.46
N ALA A 946 -8.11 3.29 26.33
CA ALA A 946 -8.97 3.41 25.14
C ALA A 946 -10.34 2.74 25.35
N GLY A 947 -11.43 3.32 24.82
CA GLY A 947 -12.81 2.87 25.07
C GLY A 947 -13.09 1.40 24.73
N GLY A 948 -12.44 0.85 23.68
CA GLY A 948 -12.52 -0.57 23.29
C GLY A 948 -11.43 -1.46 23.91
N GLY A 949 -10.66 -0.95 24.88
CA GLY A 949 -9.40 -1.55 25.31
C GLY A 949 -8.27 -1.32 24.30
N ALA A 950 -7.06 -1.74 24.67
CA ALA A 950 -5.86 -1.56 23.86
C ALA A 950 -5.06 -2.86 23.80
N GLY A 951 -4.36 -3.07 22.69
CA GLY A 951 -3.50 -4.23 22.50
C GLY A 951 -2.52 -4.02 21.36
N GLY A 952 -1.69 -5.03 21.12
CA GLY A 952 -0.77 -5.07 20.00
C GLY A 952 0.26 -6.18 20.13
N GLN A 953 1.22 -6.17 19.21
CA GLN A 953 2.27 -7.18 19.15
C GLN A 953 3.38 -6.88 20.17
N VAL A 954 3.77 -7.90 20.93
CA VAL A 954 4.96 -7.96 21.77
C VAL A 954 6.02 -8.75 21.03
N THR A 955 7.26 -8.25 21.03
CA THR A 955 8.41 -9.00 20.54
C THR A 955 9.30 -9.42 21.71
N VAL A 956 9.62 -10.70 21.79
CA VAL A 956 10.52 -11.26 22.81
C VAL A 956 11.84 -11.60 22.13
N THR A 957 12.94 -11.17 22.71
CA THR A 957 14.29 -11.47 22.21
C THR A 957 14.99 -12.43 23.16
N TYR A 958 15.62 -13.47 22.60
CA TYR A 958 16.30 -14.53 23.31
C TYR A 958 17.83 -14.37 23.28
N SER A 959 18.52 -15.01 24.21
CA SER A 959 19.98 -14.91 24.39
C SER A 959 20.79 -15.42 23.20
N ASP A 960 20.22 -16.31 22.39
CA ASP A 960 20.79 -16.81 21.13
C ASP A 960 20.63 -15.82 19.95
N GLY A 961 20.00 -14.66 20.19
CA GLY A 961 19.74 -13.62 19.20
C GLY A 961 18.47 -13.84 18.38
N THR A 962 17.74 -14.93 18.59
CA THR A 962 16.43 -15.15 17.95
C THR A 962 15.32 -14.36 18.63
N THR A 963 14.20 -14.17 17.93
CA THR A 963 13.01 -13.52 18.49
C THR A 963 11.76 -14.38 18.31
N SER A 964 10.75 -14.15 19.15
CA SER A 964 9.39 -14.61 18.94
C SER A 964 8.41 -13.47 19.15
N THR A 965 7.27 -13.51 18.47
CA THR A 965 6.22 -12.50 18.62
C THR A 965 4.95 -13.11 19.19
N GLY A 966 4.19 -12.33 19.96
CA GLY A 966 2.82 -12.67 20.33
C GLY A 966 1.97 -11.43 20.53
N THR A 967 0.66 -11.59 20.57
CA THR A 967 -0.27 -10.47 20.77
C THR A 967 -0.75 -10.45 22.21
N THR A 968 -0.80 -9.27 22.82
CA THR A 968 -1.39 -9.05 24.14
C THR A 968 -2.26 -7.81 24.12
N GLY A 969 -3.11 -7.66 25.13
CA GLY A 969 -3.94 -6.48 25.31
C GLY A 969 -4.72 -6.53 26.62
N PHE A 970 -5.25 -5.37 26.99
CA PHE A 970 -6.09 -5.20 28.17
C PHE A 970 -7.41 -4.51 27.77
N PRO A 971 -8.54 -4.92 28.38
CA PRO A 971 -9.76 -4.10 28.35
C PRO A 971 -9.52 -2.72 28.93
N ASN A 972 -10.48 -1.83 28.69
CA ASN A 972 -10.52 -0.53 29.37
C ASN A 972 -10.48 -0.74 30.90
N TRP A 973 -9.76 0.15 31.59
CA TRP A 973 -9.61 0.19 33.03
C TRP A 973 -10.96 0.38 33.73
N LEU A 974 -11.88 1.17 33.16
CA LEU A 974 -13.28 1.23 33.55
C LEU A 974 -14.03 -0.04 33.10
N GLN A 975 -14.83 -0.61 33.98
CA GLN A 975 -15.63 -1.80 33.68
C GLN A 975 -16.44 -1.66 32.38
N ASN A 976 -16.13 -2.50 31.39
CA ASN A 976 -16.97 -2.74 30.21
C ASN A 976 -17.65 -4.12 30.32
N THR A 977 -18.80 -4.30 29.66
CA THR A 977 -19.59 -5.55 29.65
C THR A 977 -19.04 -6.62 28.72
N THR A 978 -18.01 -6.31 27.91
CA THR A 978 -17.32 -7.27 27.03
C THR A 978 -15.83 -7.38 27.41
N ASN A 979 -15.38 -8.56 27.87
CA ASN A 979 -13.97 -8.82 28.12
C ASN A 979 -13.22 -9.01 26.79
N THR A 980 -12.62 -7.96 26.27
CA THR A 980 -11.73 -7.99 25.09
C THR A 980 -10.33 -8.55 25.45
N TYR A 981 -9.63 -9.18 24.51
CA TYR A 981 -8.24 -9.67 24.65
C TYR A 981 -7.99 -10.85 25.61
N ASN A 982 -9.03 -11.52 26.13
CA ASN A 982 -8.92 -12.65 27.05
C ASN A 982 -8.07 -12.33 28.31
N ALA A 983 -8.07 -11.07 28.76
CA ALA A 983 -7.30 -10.69 29.93
C ALA A 983 -7.98 -11.18 31.22
N THR A 984 -7.17 -11.51 32.22
CA THR A 984 -7.63 -11.93 33.55
C THR A 984 -7.68 -10.72 34.47
N THR A 985 -8.83 -10.42 35.06
CA THR A 985 -8.94 -9.37 36.09
C THR A 985 -8.14 -9.76 37.32
N VAL A 986 -7.18 -8.93 37.72
CA VAL A 986 -6.33 -9.14 38.90
C VAL A 986 -6.94 -8.48 40.12
N THR A 987 -7.42 -7.26 39.96
CA THR A 987 -8.18 -6.56 41.00
C THR A 987 -9.20 -5.62 40.39
N SER A 988 -10.22 -5.29 41.18
CA SER A 988 -11.27 -4.31 40.88
C SER A 988 -11.43 -3.44 42.11
N VAL A 989 -11.34 -2.13 41.94
CA VAL A 989 -11.54 -1.14 43.01
C VAL A 989 -12.63 -0.16 42.62
N LYS A 990 -13.46 0.23 43.58
CA LYS A 990 -14.48 1.26 43.37
C LYS A 990 -13.85 2.63 43.37
N GLY A 991 -14.23 3.47 42.41
CA GLY A 991 -13.75 4.84 42.28
C GLY A 991 -12.33 4.96 41.74
N ARG A 992 -11.99 6.21 41.41
CA ARG A 992 -10.70 6.63 40.90
C ARG A 992 -10.33 8.01 41.46
N TYR A 993 -9.08 8.41 41.30
CA TYR A 993 -8.70 9.80 41.52
C TYR A 993 -8.87 10.60 40.23
N THR A 994 -9.47 11.78 40.39
CA THR A 994 -9.68 12.79 39.35
C THR A 994 -8.93 14.08 39.74
N PRO A 995 -8.85 15.11 38.88
CA PRO A 995 -8.20 16.38 39.21
C PRO A 995 -8.75 17.10 40.45
N THR A 996 -9.98 16.77 40.87
CA THR A 996 -10.65 17.37 42.03
C THR A 996 -10.65 16.47 43.27
N GLY A 997 -10.00 15.32 43.21
CA GLY A 997 -9.94 14.33 44.29
C GLY A 997 -10.63 13.02 43.94
N TYR A 998 -10.96 12.23 44.96
CA TYR A 998 -11.60 10.92 44.79
C TYR A 998 -13.02 11.08 44.23
N GLY A 999 -13.35 10.32 43.19
CA GLY A 999 -14.65 10.37 42.52
C GLY A 999 -15.04 9.05 41.86
N ASN A 1000 -16.23 9.03 41.24
CA ASN A 1000 -16.74 7.90 40.47
C ASN A 1000 -16.87 6.59 41.28
N GLY A 1001 -17.18 6.70 42.58
CA GLY A 1001 -17.20 5.59 43.55
C GLY A 1001 -18.23 4.48 43.26
N GLU A 1002 -19.14 4.72 42.33
CA GLU A 1002 -20.11 3.74 41.83
C GLU A 1002 -19.51 2.79 40.78
N TYR A 1003 -18.44 3.19 40.09
CA TYR A 1003 -17.81 2.43 39.01
C TYR A 1003 -16.60 1.62 39.46
N ASP A 1004 -16.39 0.48 38.82
CA ASP A 1004 -15.23 -0.39 39.02
C ASP A 1004 -14.09 -0.05 38.06
N TYR A 1005 -12.89 0.14 38.62
CA TYR A 1005 -11.64 0.32 37.90
C TYR A 1005 -10.70 -0.86 38.14
N ARG A 1006 -10.09 -1.38 37.08
CA ARG A 1006 -9.47 -2.70 37.06
C ARG A 1006 -8.02 -2.68 36.59
N VAL A 1007 -7.26 -3.58 37.20
CA VAL A 1007 -5.94 -4.02 36.73
C VAL A 1007 -6.09 -5.44 36.23
N TYR A 1008 -5.49 -5.71 35.08
CA TYR A 1008 -5.56 -7.00 34.39
C TYR A 1008 -4.18 -7.63 34.27
N SER A 1009 -4.16 -8.93 34.00
CA SER A 1009 -2.98 -9.65 33.56
C SER A 1009 -3.28 -10.38 32.25
N ASN A 1010 -2.24 -10.54 31.44
CA ASN A 1010 -2.32 -11.31 30.21
C ASN A 1010 -0.96 -11.96 29.94
N THR A 1011 -0.92 -12.98 29.10
CA THR A 1011 0.30 -13.77 28.85
C THR A 1011 0.58 -13.91 27.36
N VAL A 1012 1.86 -13.94 27.02
CA VAL A 1012 2.37 -14.28 25.69
C VAL A 1012 3.19 -15.55 25.82
N ALA A 1013 2.97 -16.52 24.91
CA ALA A 1013 3.72 -17.77 24.91
C ALA A 1013 5.21 -17.52 24.60
N LEU A 1014 6.07 -18.26 25.28
CA LEU A 1014 7.53 -18.26 25.10
C LEU A 1014 8.04 -19.63 24.66
N ASP A 1015 9.20 -19.64 24.02
CA ASP A 1015 9.97 -20.86 23.82
C ASP A 1015 10.63 -21.27 25.14
N PRO A 1016 10.22 -22.39 25.78
CA PRO A 1016 10.79 -22.82 27.05
C PRO A 1016 12.25 -23.28 26.95
N ALA A 1017 12.76 -23.51 25.74
CA ALA A 1017 14.14 -23.90 25.52
C ALA A 1017 15.13 -22.73 25.57
N LYS A 1018 14.65 -21.48 25.58
CA LYS A 1018 15.48 -20.29 25.39
C LYS A 1018 15.38 -19.31 26.57
N ASP A 1019 16.48 -18.61 26.83
CA ASP A 1019 16.52 -17.56 27.84
C ASP A 1019 16.08 -16.24 27.21
N VAL A 1020 15.05 -15.61 27.80
CA VAL A 1020 14.62 -14.26 27.44
C VAL A 1020 15.66 -13.26 27.94
N VAL A 1021 16.00 -12.30 27.08
CA VAL A 1021 16.93 -11.20 27.40
C VAL A 1021 16.29 -9.81 27.25
N ALA A 1022 15.24 -9.68 26.44
CA ALA A 1022 14.46 -8.44 26.34
C ALA A 1022 13.04 -8.65 25.82
N VAL A 1023 12.19 -7.66 26.07
CA VAL A 1023 10.81 -7.57 25.59
C VAL A 1023 10.57 -6.19 25.01
N THR A 1024 10.13 -6.13 23.76
CA THR A 1024 9.62 -4.92 23.12
C THR A 1024 8.11 -4.86 23.29
N LEU A 1025 7.63 -3.80 23.95
CA LEU A 1025 6.20 -3.58 24.20
C LEU A 1025 5.46 -3.18 22.91
N PRO A 1026 4.13 -3.32 22.85
CA PRO A 1026 3.34 -2.88 21.71
C PRO A 1026 3.49 -1.39 21.40
N GLY A 1027 3.22 -0.98 20.16
CA GLY A 1027 3.14 0.43 19.76
C GLY A 1027 1.74 1.02 19.96
N ASN A 1028 1.20 0.94 21.18
CA ASN A 1028 -0.14 1.43 21.51
C ASN A 1028 -0.14 2.14 22.88
N ALA A 1029 0.00 3.47 22.87
CA ALA A 1029 0.23 4.25 24.08
C ALA A 1029 -0.94 4.25 25.08
N SER A 1030 -2.12 3.77 24.67
CA SER A 1030 -3.27 3.54 25.56
C SER A 1030 -3.17 2.24 26.36
N LEU A 1031 -2.10 1.45 26.18
CA LEU A 1031 -1.78 0.25 26.95
C LEU A 1031 -0.72 0.59 28.01
N HIS A 1032 -1.04 0.38 29.27
CA HIS A 1032 -0.18 0.72 30.41
C HIS A 1032 0.33 -0.54 31.09
N VAL A 1033 1.65 -0.70 31.18
CA VAL A 1033 2.30 -1.88 31.78
C VAL A 1033 2.94 -1.51 33.11
N PHE A 1034 2.42 -2.08 34.20
CA PHE A 1034 2.90 -1.90 35.56
C PHE A 1034 3.98 -2.93 35.93
N ALA A 1035 3.88 -4.18 35.44
CA ALA A 1035 4.88 -5.20 35.73
C ALA A 1035 5.01 -6.24 34.61
N LEU A 1036 6.18 -6.86 34.53
CA LEU A 1036 6.49 -7.99 33.65
C LEU A 1036 6.96 -9.17 34.49
N SER A 1037 6.67 -10.39 34.04
CA SER A 1037 7.17 -11.62 34.67
C SER A 1037 7.44 -12.68 33.60
N VAL A 1038 8.49 -13.48 33.77
CA VAL A 1038 8.79 -14.63 32.89
C VAL A 1038 8.77 -15.89 33.74
N GLY A 1039 8.00 -16.87 33.32
CA GLY A 1039 7.90 -18.12 34.06
C GLY A 1039 7.06 -19.18 33.35
N THR A 1040 6.75 -20.24 34.08
CA THR A 1040 5.86 -21.31 33.61
C THR A 1040 4.60 -21.27 34.48
N PRO A 1041 3.42 -20.95 33.92
CA PRO A 1041 2.17 -20.99 34.67
C PRO A 1041 1.99 -22.37 35.32
N ALA A 1042 1.62 -22.40 36.60
CA ALA A 1042 1.11 -23.62 37.22
C ALA A 1042 -0.17 -24.02 36.48
N GLY A 1043 -0.23 -25.27 36.01
CA GLY A 1043 -1.30 -25.79 35.15
C GLY A 1043 -2.67 -25.85 35.79
#